data_AF-A0A7W8GCB2-F1
#
_entry.id   AF-A0A7W8GCB2-F1
#
_cell.length_a   1.000
_cell.length_b   1.000
_cell.length_c   1.000
_cell.angle_alpha   90.00
_cell.angle_beta   90.00
_cell.angle_gamma   90.00
#
_symmetry.space_group_name_H-M   'P 1'
#
loop_
_entity.id
_entity.type
_entity.pdbx_description
1 polymer ?
#
loop_
_entity_poly.entity_id
_entity_poly.type
_entity_poly.pdbx_seq_one_letter_code
_entity_poly.pdbx_strand_id
1 'polypeptide(L)'
;MRLLPRHDPLSQGWRLALAALAGLLLGALLARGAVSVVLALVPPGQPYVRTLVGGLSALISVTLGFGLAGGLSARALPLARLGLTRGQARLRAGAAAGATAGLLVVPVGGLMGLAGIYQGGLLGDALGGTQLVGLVTAACALYGLVSGGVLGLLTVRAGLAWRPALGGLLGFGAAGLLGGSLLAWRGVPDLLSGGGWALLLVLAVFFVTLQVVGDLLISGGIAAAAEHPERDAADDRQVKLTLAALGLALLGGWGLAERAVAFVQSRPAPSAPLAVPLAAGVDCAAPTDPLELAVWRVTTRGGRPDLSCGNAYLGMLHTPNPDPAFSAAAPTPHGAYDRLAAQIAGARREVLYAVMEWADEPGRGPGAVIAGGVAALYRRVQADPAAYPDGVTVRLALGNFPVTATLEWGPQVYAATRDLLAAGVPLQDERLGWRVEVANYAGSFPHSHAKLLVTDGVDLTVTGFNVGPLHLPSGPTGGYGGDLRDLGLRLRGPVARDGLNVFDDLWARSRVLACAPGVTPRSVRAACQTGGLGVPEHPQGTDRQPLTRAGDVRAFSLYRREGFSAADEALVAALDAAQGSIELLHVSFSMNVRCNLALLNPRLCTEGDALPWMRALVRAAARGVQIRVILHEHSLLGLENRIGLASLRRELAARGLSGRFEARWSPGPLHAKAGLIDRRLLTVGSQNLHYSSWTPRGLNEYTVATTAPAAAAEYARLFGWLWEQAPPAELPGWLLGGGE
;
A
#
# COMPACT_ATOMS: atom_id res chain seq x y z
N MET A 1 19.35 -5.90 64.08
CA MET A 1 18.33 -6.17 63.04
C MET A 1 17.78 -4.83 62.56
N ARG A 2 18.10 -4.40 61.33
CA ARG A 2 17.39 -3.26 60.73
C ARG A 2 15.99 -3.77 60.39
N LEU A 3 14.96 -3.27 61.08
CA LEU A 3 13.56 -3.50 60.71
C LEU A 3 13.43 -3.10 59.24
N LEU A 4 13.24 -4.10 58.37
CA LEU A 4 13.04 -3.84 56.95
C LEU A 4 11.79 -2.95 56.85
N PRO A 5 11.84 -1.84 56.09
CA PRO A 5 10.70 -0.95 55.96
C PRO A 5 9.47 -1.75 55.51
N ARG A 6 8.34 -1.55 56.20
CA ARG A 6 7.06 -2.18 55.85
C ARG A 6 6.76 -1.90 54.38
N HIS A 7 6.38 -2.95 53.68
CA HIS A 7 6.02 -2.87 52.27
C HIS A 7 4.70 -2.09 52.16
N ASP A 8 4.78 -0.85 51.68
CA ASP A 8 3.59 -0.05 51.37
C ASP A 8 3.28 -0.18 49.87
N PRO A 9 2.25 -0.94 49.48
CA PRO A 9 1.90 -1.16 48.09
C PRO A 9 1.50 0.14 47.36
N LEU A 10 0.97 1.13 48.09
CA LEU A 10 0.61 2.44 47.51
C LEU A 10 1.87 3.23 47.14
N SER A 11 2.85 3.29 48.05
CA SER A 11 4.15 3.91 47.74
C SER A 11 4.86 3.19 46.59
N GLN A 12 4.76 1.86 46.51
CA GLN A 12 5.33 1.10 45.41
C GLN A 12 4.67 1.44 44.07
N GLY A 13 3.33 1.41 44.01
CA GLY A 13 2.57 1.77 42.81
C GLY A 13 2.87 3.19 42.33
N TRP A 14 2.95 4.16 43.26
CA TRP A 14 3.30 5.54 42.93
C TRP A 14 4.70 5.68 42.32
N ARG A 15 5.70 4.98 42.86
CA ARG A 15 7.07 4.99 42.31
C ARG A 15 7.12 4.38 40.91
N LEU A 16 6.38 3.31 40.67
CA LEU A 16 6.26 2.68 39.35
C LEU A 16 5.58 3.63 38.35
N ALA A 17 4.52 4.32 38.77
CA ALA A 17 3.83 5.29 37.91
C ALA A 17 4.74 6.46 37.52
N LEU A 18 5.48 7.02 38.48
CA LEU A 18 6.46 8.09 38.21
C LEU A 18 7.59 7.61 37.29
N ALA A 19 8.08 6.38 37.47
CA ALA A 19 9.10 5.79 36.60
C ALA A 19 8.59 5.63 35.16
N ALA A 20 7.36 5.10 34.99
CA ALA A 20 6.71 4.95 33.69
C ALA A 20 6.49 6.31 32.99
N LEU A 21 5.99 7.32 33.72
CA LEU A 21 5.81 8.68 33.21
C LEU A 21 7.13 9.33 32.79
N ALA A 22 8.18 9.19 33.59
CA ALA A 22 9.50 9.73 33.26
C ALA A 22 10.09 9.09 32.00
N GLY A 23 9.95 7.75 31.86
CA GLY A 23 10.36 7.03 30.67
C GLY A 23 9.57 7.45 29.42
N LEU A 24 8.25 7.60 29.54
CA LEU A 24 7.38 8.05 28.46
C LEU A 24 7.76 9.47 28.00
N LEU A 25 7.97 10.39 28.94
CA LEU A 25 8.39 11.77 28.63
C LEU A 25 9.74 11.82 27.93
N LEU A 26 10.74 11.07 28.43
CA LEU A 26 12.04 10.99 27.76
C LEU A 26 11.91 10.41 26.35
N GLY A 27 11.18 9.30 26.20
CA GLY A 27 10.97 8.67 24.89
C GLY A 27 10.32 9.62 23.90
N ALA A 28 9.29 10.37 24.33
CA ALA A 28 8.63 11.37 23.50
C ALA A 28 9.56 12.54 23.11
N LEU A 29 10.36 13.04 24.06
CA LEU A 29 11.32 14.12 23.82
C LEU A 29 12.42 13.70 22.84
N LEU A 30 12.99 12.50 23.03
CA LEU A 30 14.01 11.92 22.15
C LEU A 30 13.45 11.67 20.75
N ALA A 31 12.25 11.09 20.65
CA ALA A 31 11.61 10.83 19.36
C ALA A 31 11.35 12.14 18.62
N ARG A 32 10.83 13.17 19.30
CA ARG A 32 10.61 14.49 18.72
C ARG A 32 11.92 15.13 18.26
N GLY A 33 12.96 15.09 19.10
CA GLY A 33 14.28 15.65 18.77
C GLY A 33 14.92 14.94 17.58
N ALA A 34 14.95 13.61 17.61
CA ALA A 34 15.55 12.81 16.56
C ALA A 34 14.79 12.92 15.23
N VAL A 35 13.45 12.89 15.24
CA VAL A 35 12.64 13.15 14.04
C VAL A 35 12.93 14.54 13.47
N SER A 36 13.07 15.56 14.33
CA SER A 36 13.42 16.92 13.88
C SER A 36 14.78 16.96 13.19
N VAL A 37 15.79 16.29 13.77
CA VAL A 37 17.13 16.16 13.18
C VAL A 37 17.09 15.41 11.85
N VAL A 38 16.35 14.30 11.76
CA VAL A 38 16.19 13.53 10.51
C VAL A 38 15.54 14.37 9.42
N LEU A 39 14.48 15.11 9.76
CA LEU A 39 13.78 15.98 8.81
C LEU A 39 14.66 17.14 8.33
N ALA A 40 15.60 17.60 9.16
CA ALA A 40 16.57 18.66 8.84
C ALA A 40 17.74 18.16 7.98
N LEU A 41 18.34 17.00 8.33
CA LEU A 41 19.57 16.51 7.71
C LEU A 41 19.33 15.64 6.47
N VAL A 42 18.25 14.86 6.42
CA VAL A 42 17.98 13.99 5.27
C VAL A 42 17.19 14.77 4.22
N PRO A 43 17.64 14.87 2.95
CA PRO A 43 16.96 15.69 1.95
C PRO A 43 15.47 15.32 1.70
N PRO A 44 14.62 16.30 1.30
CA PRO A 44 13.21 16.09 0.91
C PRO A 44 12.98 14.94 -0.05
N GLY A 45 13.87 14.80 -1.05
CA GLY A 45 13.76 13.82 -2.13
C GLY A 45 14.09 12.38 -1.73
N GLN A 46 14.33 12.13 -0.44
CA GLN A 46 14.65 10.81 0.09
C GLN A 46 13.66 10.38 1.18
N PRO A 47 12.34 10.30 0.87
CA PRO A 47 11.32 10.04 1.88
C PRO A 47 11.51 8.69 2.58
N TYR A 48 12.00 7.67 1.89
CA TYR A 48 12.28 6.37 2.50
C TYR A 48 13.45 6.39 3.48
N VAL A 49 14.51 7.14 3.17
CA VAL A 49 15.62 7.32 4.11
C VAL A 49 15.11 8.08 5.34
N ARG A 50 14.27 9.10 5.15
CA ARG A 50 13.60 9.80 6.26
C ARG A 50 12.73 8.85 7.08
N THR A 51 11.90 8.02 6.46
CA THR A 51 11.03 7.06 7.15
C THR A 51 11.84 6.00 7.87
N LEU A 52 12.91 5.47 7.25
CA LEU A 52 13.77 4.47 7.86
C LEU A 52 14.54 5.06 9.03
N VAL A 53 15.29 6.15 8.83
CA VAL A 53 16.10 6.78 9.88
C VAL A 53 15.19 7.34 10.97
N GLY A 54 14.05 7.92 10.60
CA GLY A 54 13.02 8.38 11.53
C GLY A 54 12.40 7.23 12.33
N GLY A 55 12.09 6.11 11.69
CA GLY A 55 11.57 4.90 12.32
C GLY A 55 12.59 4.26 13.27
N LEU A 56 13.85 4.12 12.84
CA LEU A 56 14.95 3.67 13.69
C LEU A 56 15.17 4.62 14.87
N SER A 57 15.11 5.93 14.64
CA SER A 57 15.23 6.93 15.70
C SER A 57 14.09 6.84 16.70
N ALA A 58 12.85 6.64 16.23
CA ALA A 58 11.69 6.43 17.09
C ALA A 58 11.84 5.13 17.90
N LEU A 59 12.27 4.04 17.27
CA LEU A 59 12.54 2.76 17.93
C LEU A 59 13.59 2.89 19.04
N ILE A 60 14.71 3.57 18.74
CA ILE A 60 15.77 3.86 19.72
C ILE A 60 15.20 4.73 20.86
N SER A 61 14.42 5.74 20.54
CA SER A 61 13.82 6.65 21.53
C SER A 61 12.87 5.91 22.48
N VAL A 62 12.02 5.02 21.95
CA VAL A 62 11.14 4.16 22.75
C VAL A 62 11.97 3.21 23.61
N THR A 63 12.98 2.56 23.04
CA THR A 63 13.90 1.65 23.75
C THR A 63 14.58 2.37 24.93
N LEU A 64 15.08 3.58 24.72
CA LEU A 64 15.72 4.39 25.76
C LEU A 64 14.72 4.88 26.82
N GLY A 65 13.51 5.30 26.40
CA GLY A 65 12.44 5.70 27.32
C GLY A 65 12.03 4.58 28.27
N PHE A 66 11.80 3.38 27.73
CA PHE A 66 11.48 2.19 28.52
C PHE A 66 12.67 1.72 29.36
N GLY A 67 13.90 1.83 28.84
CA GLY A 67 15.10 1.56 29.61
C GLY A 67 15.24 2.48 30.83
N LEU A 68 14.92 3.76 30.69
CA LEU A 68 14.84 4.68 31.81
C LEU A 68 13.74 4.28 32.80
N ALA A 69 12.53 3.98 32.31
CA ALA A 69 11.42 3.53 33.16
C ALA A 69 11.82 2.31 34.00
N GLY A 70 12.34 1.26 33.38
CA GLY A 70 12.82 0.06 34.09
C GLY A 70 13.93 0.37 35.10
N GLY A 71 14.90 1.20 34.72
CA GLY A 71 15.98 1.63 35.62
C GLY A 71 15.46 2.39 36.85
N LEU A 72 14.48 3.27 36.69
CA LEU A 72 13.85 4.00 37.80
C LEU A 72 12.97 3.07 38.66
N SER A 73 12.22 2.15 38.02
CA SER A 73 11.38 1.14 38.68
C SER A 73 12.18 0.18 39.57
N ALA A 74 13.48 -0.01 39.33
CA ALA A 74 14.33 -0.89 40.14
C ALA A 74 14.28 -0.62 41.66
N ARG A 75 13.96 0.62 42.08
CA ARG A 75 13.79 0.99 43.50
C ARG A 75 12.48 0.50 44.13
N ALA A 76 11.48 0.21 43.30
CA ALA A 76 10.20 -0.33 43.69
C ALA A 76 10.18 -1.87 43.62
N LEU A 77 11.19 -2.49 42.99
CA LEU A 77 11.33 -3.93 42.89
C LEU A 77 12.15 -4.50 44.07
N PRO A 78 11.91 -5.75 44.52
CA PRO A 78 12.60 -6.36 45.64
C PRO A 78 14.03 -6.83 45.31
N LEU A 79 14.69 -6.19 44.34
CA LEU A 79 16.00 -6.59 43.81
C LEU A 79 17.14 -6.51 44.84
N ALA A 80 17.03 -5.61 45.81
CA ALA A 80 17.99 -5.53 46.90
C ALA A 80 18.00 -6.78 47.79
N ARG A 81 16.89 -7.55 47.82
CA ARG A 81 16.86 -8.82 48.55
C ARG A 81 17.82 -9.83 47.95
N LEU A 82 18.03 -9.79 46.63
CA LEU A 82 18.91 -10.67 45.86
C LEU A 82 20.40 -10.27 45.93
N GLY A 83 20.80 -9.43 46.90
CA GLY A 83 22.19 -8.97 47.04
C GLY A 83 22.67 -7.99 45.95
N LEU A 84 21.78 -7.53 45.07
CA LEU A 84 22.15 -6.62 43.99
C LEU A 84 22.44 -5.21 44.52
N THR A 85 23.55 -4.63 44.08
CA THR A 85 23.82 -3.20 44.30
C THR A 85 22.78 -2.35 43.58
N ARG A 86 22.59 -1.11 44.04
CA ARG A 86 21.67 -0.15 43.38
C ARG A 86 22.01 0.05 41.90
N GLY A 87 23.28 0.04 41.54
CA GLY A 87 23.72 0.18 40.14
C GLY A 87 23.34 -1.04 39.30
N GLN A 88 23.62 -2.25 39.79
CA GLN A 88 23.28 -3.50 39.11
C GLN A 88 21.76 -3.65 38.93
N ALA A 89 20.97 -3.37 39.97
CA ALA A 89 19.51 -3.43 39.91
C ALA A 89 18.94 -2.50 38.82
N ARG A 90 19.43 -1.25 38.76
CA ARG A 90 19.03 -0.27 37.74
C ARG A 90 19.42 -0.72 36.33
N LEU A 91 20.66 -1.16 36.15
CA LEU A 91 21.15 -1.60 34.85
C LEU A 91 20.37 -2.80 34.33
N ARG A 92 20.14 -3.80 35.18
CA ARG A 92 19.42 -5.04 34.81
C ARG A 92 17.95 -4.75 34.50
N ALA A 93 17.27 -3.95 35.32
CA ALA A 93 15.88 -3.57 35.09
C ALA A 93 15.72 -2.69 33.84
N GLY A 94 16.63 -1.75 33.62
CA GLY A 94 16.63 -0.90 32.43
C GLY A 94 16.94 -1.69 31.14
N ALA A 95 17.92 -2.60 31.18
CA ALA A 95 18.24 -3.46 30.04
C ALA A 95 17.07 -4.38 29.68
N ALA A 96 16.40 -4.96 30.68
CA ALA A 96 15.20 -5.78 30.46
C ALA A 96 14.11 -4.96 29.77
N ALA A 97 13.66 -3.87 30.40
CA ALA A 97 12.55 -3.05 29.90
C ALA A 97 12.85 -2.42 28.52
N GLY A 98 14.07 -1.93 28.31
CA GLY A 98 14.49 -1.37 27.04
C GLY A 98 14.51 -2.40 25.92
N ALA A 99 15.17 -3.55 26.14
CA ALA A 99 15.28 -4.60 25.12
C ALA A 99 13.92 -5.20 24.75
N THR A 100 13.05 -5.45 25.73
CA THR A 100 11.70 -5.99 25.46
C THR A 100 10.82 -4.99 24.74
N ALA A 101 10.87 -3.70 25.09
CA ALA A 101 10.19 -2.65 24.34
C ALA A 101 10.70 -2.56 22.90
N GLY A 102 12.02 -2.52 22.68
CA GLY A 102 12.61 -2.47 21.34
C GLY A 102 12.21 -3.67 20.47
N LEU A 103 12.21 -4.88 21.02
CA LEU A 103 11.82 -6.09 20.28
C LEU A 103 10.32 -6.15 19.96
N LEU A 104 9.47 -5.54 20.80
CA LEU A 104 8.00 -5.67 20.70
C LEU A 104 7.29 -4.46 20.11
N VAL A 105 7.97 -3.31 19.93
CA VAL A 105 7.44 -2.15 19.21
C VAL A 105 6.95 -2.51 17.81
N VAL A 106 7.69 -3.35 17.08
CA VAL A 106 7.33 -3.74 15.71
C VAL A 106 6.09 -4.66 15.68
N PRO A 107 6.01 -5.75 16.45
CA PRO A 107 4.80 -6.57 16.55
C PRO A 107 3.57 -5.80 17.04
N VAL A 108 3.71 -4.95 18.06
CA VAL A 108 2.59 -4.15 18.61
C VAL A 108 2.15 -3.08 17.61
N GLY A 109 3.09 -2.39 16.96
CA GLY A 109 2.79 -1.48 15.87
C GLY A 109 2.11 -2.18 14.68
N GLY A 110 2.54 -3.41 14.36
CA GLY A 110 1.92 -4.27 13.36
C GLY A 110 0.48 -4.65 13.71
N LEU A 111 0.22 -5.00 14.96
CA LEU A 111 -1.15 -5.27 15.45
C LEU A 111 -2.04 -4.04 15.42
N MET A 112 -1.51 -2.86 15.75
CA MET A 112 -2.25 -1.60 15.60
C MET A 112 -2.52 -1.27 14.12
N GLY A 113 -1.57 -1.54 13.24
CA GLY A 113 -1.76 -1.44 11.79
C GLY A 113 -2.83 -2.41 11.28
N LEU A 114 -2.80 -3.66 11.72
CA LEU A 114 -3.82 -4.68 11.43
C LEU A 114 -5.20 -4.28 11.97
N ALA A 115 -5.29 -3.70 13.17
CA ALA A 115 -6.53 -3.17 13.71
C ALA A 115 -7.08 -2.00 12.86
N GLY A 116 -6.19 -1.14 12.34
CA GLY A 116 -6.57 -0.09 11.38
C GLY A 116 -7.01 -0.63 10.02
N ILE A 117 -6.37 -1.71 9.54
CA ILE A 117 -6.78 -2.42 8.32
C ILE A 117 -8.14 -3.12 8.52
N TYR A 118 -8.39 -3.68 9.72
CA TYR A 118 -9.66 -4.30 10.10
C TYR A 118 -10.82 -3.30 10.05
N GLN A 119 -10.64 -2.11 10.62
CA GLN A 119 -11.63 -1.02 10.49
C GLN A 119 -11.85 -0.59 9.03
N GLY A 120 -10.93 -0.95 8.13
CA GLY A 120 -11.05 -0.73 6.70
C GLY A 120 -11.94 -1.72 5.95
N GLY A 121 -12.54 -2.71 6.62
CA GLY A 121 -13.48 -3.67 6.02
C GLY A 121 -12.82 -4.82 5.23
N LEU A 122 -11.49 -4.84 5.11
CA LEU A 122 -10.74 -5.84 4.33
C LEU A 122 -10.83 -7.28 4.86
N LEU A 123 -11.18 -7.46 6.14
CA LEU A 123 -11.37 -8.78 6.77
C LEU A 123 -12.85 -9.07 7.11
N GLY A 124 -13.79 -8.21 6.66
CA GLY A 124 -15.21 -8.29 7.01
C GLY A 124 -15.51 -8.20 8.51
N ASP A 125 -16.74 -8.55 8.90
CA ASP A 125 -17.21 -8.64 10.30
C ASP A 125 -16.53 -9.75 11.13
N ALA A 126 -15.53 -10.45 10.57
CA ALA A 126 -14.96 -11.67 11.15
C ALA A 126 -14.15 -11.45 12.44
N LEU A 127 -13.75 -10.22 12.75
CA LEU A 127 -13.01 -9.85 13.97
C LEU A 127 -13.77 -8.84 14.84
N GLY A 128 -14.97 -9.19 15.30
CA GLY A 128 -15.73 -8.38 16.27
C GLY A 128 -14.95 -7.95 17.53
N GLY A 129 -15.61 -7.16 18.39
CA GLY A 129 -14.97 -6.57 19.59
C GLY A 129 -14.27 -7.60 20.50
N THR A 130 -14.75 -8.84 20.53
CA THR A 130 -14.13 -9.93 21.30
C THR A 130 -12.78 -10.38 20.73
N GLN A 131 -12.61 -10.39 19.41
CA GLN A 131 -11.34 -10.71 18.77
C GLN A 131 -10.31 -9.59 18.99
N LEU A 132 -10.73 -8.33 18.92
CA LEU A 132 -9.87 -7.18 19.27
C LEU A 132 -9.39 -7.27 20.73
N VAL A 133 -10.31 -7.56 21.66
CA VAL A 133 -9.96 -7.81 23.07
C VAL A 133 -8.94 -8.94 23.18
N GLY A 134 -9.18 -10.06 22.49
CA GLY A 134 -8.29 -11.21 22.47
C GLY A 134 -6.89 -10.86 21.96
N LEU A 135 -6.78 -10.12 20.87
CA LEU A 135 -5.51 -9.70 20.28
C LEU A 135 -4.74 -8.75 21.20
N VAL A 136 -5.39 -7.71 21.74
CA VAL A 136 -4.76 -6.77 22.68
C VAL A 136 -4.30 -7.50 23.94
N THR A 137 -5.15 -8.38 24.48
CA THR A 137 -4.82 -9.20 25.66
C THR A 137 -3.61 -10.09 25.39
N ALA A 138 -3.61 -10.82 24.27
CA ALA A 138 -2.52 -11.72 23.88
C ALA A 138 -1.21 -10.95 23.66
N ALA A 139 -1.27 -9.79 23.01
CA ALA A 139 -0.10 -8.95 22.78
C ALA A 139 0.50 -8.42 24.09
N CYS A 140 -0.34 -7.90 24.99
CA CYS A 140 0.11 -7.43 26.30
C CYS A 140 0.63 -8.60 27.15
N ALA A 141 -0.06 -9.75 27.18
CA ALA A 141 0.38 -10.94 27.92
C ALA A 141 1.73 -11.46 27.40
N LEU A 142 1.93 -11.50 26.08
CA LEU A 142 3.21 -11.86 25.47
C LEU A 142 4.32 -10.87 25.85
N TYR A 143 4.02 -9.56 25.80
CA TYR A 143 4.94 -8.54 26.27
C TYR A 143 5.33 -8.75 27.73
N GLY A 144 4.35 -9.00 28.60
CA GLY A 144 4.58 -9.27 30.01
C GLY A 144 5.41 -10.53 30.25
N LEU A 145 5.13 -11.60 29.52
CA LEU A 145 5.87 -12.86 29.60
C LEU A 145 7.35 -12.66 29.28
N VAL A 146 7.64 -11.98 28.16
CA VAL A 146 9.01 -11.71 27.71
C VAL A 146 9.70 -10.73 28.65
N SER A 147 9.03 -9.65 29.06
CA SER A 147 9.58 -8.64 29.98
C SER A 147 9.90 -9.23 31.35
N GLY A 148 8.97 -9.95 31.95
CA GLY A 148 9.15 -10.66 33.21
C GLY A 148 10.22 -11.75 33.11
N GLY A 149 10.24 -12.52 32.01
CA GLY A 149 11.22 -13.57 31.77
C GLY A 149 12.65 -13.03 31.63
N VAL A 150 12.84 -11.97 30.84
CA VAL A 150 14.15 -11.33 30.66
C VAL A 150 14.63 -10.71 31.98
N LEU A 151 13.76 -9.99 32.68
CA LEU A 151 14.13 -9.43 34.00
C LEU A 151 14.46 -10.54 34.99
N GLY A 152 13.68 -11.62 34.99
CA GLY A 152 13.92 -12.85 35.76
C GLY A 152 15.30 -13.43 35.47
N LEU A 153 15.64 -13.68 34.21
CA LEU A 153 16.96 -14.18 33.81
C LEU A 153 18.11 -13.22 34.16
N LEU A 154 17.85 -11.93 34.24
CA LEU A 154 18.86 -10.95 34.65
C LEU A 154 18.98 -10.82 36.17
N THR A 155 18.06 -11.35 36.98
CA THR A 155 17.99 -11.06 38.42
C THR A 155 17.98 -12.30 39.29
N VAL A 156 17.23 -13.33 38.92
CA VAL A 156 17.12 -14.62 39.62
C VAL A 156 17.72 -15.75 38.81
N ARG A 157 18.05 -16.87 39.45
CA ARG A 157 18.55 -18.08 38.80
C ARG A 157 17.58 -18.54 37.70
N ALA A 158 18.10 -19.03 36.58
CA ALA A 158 17.31 -19.38 35.40
C ALA A 158 16.11 -20.30 35.71
N GLY A 159 16.29 -21.28 36.60
CA GLY A 159 15.21 -22.19 37.03
C GLY A 159 14.06 -21.52 37.80
N LEU A 160 14.24 -20.27 38.24
CA LEU A 160 13.24 -19.45 38.94
C LEU A 160 12.70 -18.30 38.08
N ALA A 161 13.28 -18.04 36.90
CA ALA A 161 12.88 -16.94 36.02
C ALA A 161 11.43 -17.04 35.52
N TRP A 162 10.84 -18.25 35.52
CA TRP A 162 9.43 -18.47 35.18
C TRP A 162 8.47 -17.76 36.14
N ARG A 163 8.86 -17.52 37.41
CA ARG A 163 8.01 -16.82 38.40
C ARG A 163 7.79 -15.35 38.02
N PRO A 164 8.85 -14.54 37.80
CA PRO A 164 8.71 -13.22 37.19
C PRO A 164 8.01 -13.23 35.82
N ALA A 165 8.28 -14.23 34.97
CA ALA A 165 7.66 -14.34 33.64
C ALA A 165 6.14 -14.53 33.74
N LEU A 166 5.67 -15.41 34.62
CA LEU A 166 4.25 -15.63 34.90
C LEU A 166 3.60 -14.38 35.51
N GLY A 167 4.29 -13.71 36.43
CA GLY A 167 3.84 -12.43 36.99
C GLY A 167 3.62 -11.38 35.89
N GLY A 168 4.56 -11.27 34.95
CA GLY A 168 4.42 -10.39 33.80
C GLY A 168 3.26 -10.79 32.87
N LEU A 169 3.16 -12.07 32.51
CA LEU A 169 2.05 -12.58 31.68
C LEU A 169 0.69 -12.24 32.26
N LEU A 170 0.48 -12.50 33.54
CA LEU A 170 -0.77 -12.21 34.23
C LEU A 170 -1.03 -10.71 34.36
N GLY A 171 0.00 -9.92 34.71
CA GLY A 171 -0.17 -8.50 35.01
C GLY A 171 -0.46 -7.69 33.76
N PHE A 172 0.37 -7.86 32.74
CA PHE A 172 0.15 -7.21 31.45
C PHE A 172 -1.07 -7.79 30.73
N GLY A 173 -1.33 -9.09 30.83
CA GLY A 173 -2.53 -9.72 30.28
C GLY A 173 -3.82 -9.16 30.87
N ALA A 174 -3.89 -8.99 32.20
CA ALA A 174 -5.05 -8.39 32.86
C ALA A 174 -5.29 -6.94 32.44
N ALA A 175 -4.22 -6.13 32.38
CA ALA A 175 -4.32 -4.75 31.90
C ALA A 175 -4.70 -4.68 30.40
N GLY A 176 -4.18 -5.60 29.58
CA GLY A 176 -4.55 -5.73 28.17
C GLY A 176 -6.01 -6.15 27.97
N LEU A 177 -6.53 -7.06 28.80
CA LEU A 177 -7.94 -7.45 28.82
C LEU A 177 -8.84 -6.26 29.17
N LEU A 178 -8.50 -5.51 30.23
CA LEU A 178 -9.24 -4.31 30.62
C LEU A 178 -9.22 -3.23 29.54
N GLY A 179 -8.04 -2.93 28.98
CA GLY A 179 -7.89 -1.94 27.91
C GLY A 179 -8.59 -2.36 26.63
N GLY A 180 -8.43 -3.61 26.21
CA GLY A 180 -9.11 -4.19 25.06
C GLY A 180 -10.63 -4.17 25.23
N SER A 181 -11.13 -4.47 26.42
CA SER A 181 -12.57 -4.44 26.73
C SER A 181 -13.12 -3.01 26.71
N LEU A 182 -12.36 -2.05 27.23
CA LEU A 182 -12.71 -0.63 27.16
C LEU A 182 -12.78 -0.15 25.70
N LEU A 183 -11.81 -0.56 24.87
CA LEU A 183 -11.79 -0.26 23.43
C LEU A 183 -12.94 -0.95 22.68
N ALA A 184 -13.26 -2.20 23.00
CA ALA A 184 -14.39 -2.89 22.39
C ALA A 184 -15.73 -2.25 22.80
N TRP A 185 -15.87 -1.82 24.05
CA TRP A 185 -17.10 -1.22 24.57
C TRP A 185 -17.34 0.20 24.08
N ARG A 186 -16.32 1.06 24.11
CA ARG A 186 -16.44 2.45 23.65
C ARG A 186 -16.31 2.60 22.13
N GLY A 187 -15.99 1.52 21.43
CA GLY A 187 -15.33 1.59 20.14
C GLY A 187 -13.88 2.04 20.33
N VAL A 188 -13.02 1.69 19.37
CA VAL A 188 -11.75 2.42 19.25
C VAL A 188 -12.18 3.88 19.04
N PRO A 189 -11.87 4.80 19.96
CA PRO A 189 -12.27 6.20 19.82
C PRO A 189 -11.90 6.61 18.40
N ASP A 190 -12.78 7.29 17.67
CA ASP A 190 -12.43 7.77 16.34
C ASP A 190 -11.17 8.61 16.49
N LEU A 191 -10.03 7.98 16.17
CA LEU A 191 -8.68 8.35 16.63
C LEU A 191 -8.31 9.75 16.12
N LEU A 192 -9.10 10.22 15.17
CA LEU A 192 -9.08 11.49 14.52
C LEU A 192 -9.88 12.50 15.35
N SER A 193 -11.17 12.30 15.61
CA SER A 193 -12.13 13.28 16.18
C SER A 193 -11.65 14.17 17.36
N GLY A 194 -10.82 13.68 18.28
CA GLY A 194 -10.42 14.39 19.52
C GLY A 194 -9.20 15.31 19.43
N GLY A 195 -8.57 15.45 18.26
CA GLY A 195 -7.25 16.06 18.12
C GLY A 195 -6.17 15.19 18.77
N GLY A 196 -5.01 15.03 18.13
CA GLY A 196 -4.01 14.02 18.51
C GLY A 196 -3.60 13.98 20.01
N TRP A 197 -3.83 15.06 20.77
CA TRP A 197 -3.56 15.13 22.21
C TRP A 197 -4.45 14.25 23.07
N ALA A 198 -5.75 14.13 22.77
CA ALA A 198 -6.64 13.25 23.53
C ALA A 198 -6.22 11.78 23.38
N LEU A 199 -5.82 11.41 22.16
CA LEU A 199 -5.26 10.09 21.88
C LEU A 199 -3.94 9.85 22.63
N LEU A 200 -3.01 10.80 22.55
CA LEU A 200 -1.74 10.70 23.28
C LEU A 200 -1.95 10.56 24.79
N LEU A 201 -2.94 11.27 25.35
CA LEU A 201 -3.30 11.14 26.76
C LEU A 201 -3.86 9.75 27.09
N VAL A 202 -4.81 9.24 26.29
CA VAL A 202 -5.38 7.89 26.50
C VAL A 202 -4.30 6.82 26.38
N LEU A 203 -3.42 6.91 25.38
CA LEU A 203 -2.30 5.98 25.20
C LEU A 203 -1.30 6.10 26.36
N ALA A 204 -1.01 7.31 26.84
CA ALA A 204 -0.15 7.53 27.99
C ALA A 204 -0.72 6.91 29.26
N VAL A 205 -2.02 7.13 29.53
CA VAL A 205 -2.71 6.54 30.69
C VAL A 205 -2.70 5.01 30.59
N PHE A 206 -3.09 4.46 29.43
CA PHE A 206 -3.09 3.02 29.20
C PHE A 206 -1.70 2.43 29.42
N PHE A 207 -0.67 3.06 28.86
CA PHE A 207 0.72 2.63 28.99
C PHE A 207 1.21 2.64 30.45
N VAL A 208 0.96 3.73 31.18
CA VAL A 208 1.35 3.85 32.59
C VAL A 208 0.62 2.81 33.44
N THR A 209 -0.69 2.62 33.24
CA THR A 209 -1.46 1.59 33.94
C THR A 209 -0.91 0.19 33.65
N LEU A 210 -0.66 -0.11 32.37
CA LEU A 210 -0.09 -1.37 31.91
C LEU A 210 1.25 -1.67 32.58
N GLN A 211 2.16 -0.69 32.62
CA GLN A 211 3.47 -0.82 33.24
C GLN A 211 3.37 -1.01 34.77
N VAL A 212 2.51 -0.24 35.45
CA VAL A 212 2.35 -0.34 36.91
C VAL A 212 1.80 -1.71 37.32
N VAL A 213 0.71 -2.16 36.70
CA VAL A 213 0.08 -3.44 37.03
C VAL A 213 1.03 -4.61 36.72
N GLY A 214 1.69 -4.55 35.55
CA GLY A 214 2.68 -5.53 35.14
C GLY A 214 3.86 -5.64 36.10
N ASP A 215 4.49 -4.51 36.43
CA ASP A 215 5.67 -4.48 37.30
C ASP A 215 5.35 -4.88 38.75
N LEU A 216 4.12 -4.63 39.24
CA LEU A 216 3.68 -5.11 40.54
C LEU A 216 3.61 -6.64 40.61
N LEU A 217 3.07 -7.29 39.58
CA LEU A 217 3.01 -8.77 39.54
C LEU A 217 4.38 -9.40 39.27
N ILE A 218 5.22 -8.78 38.43
CA ILE A 218 6.62 -9.18 38.27
C ILE A 218 7.36 -9.07 39.60
N SER A 219 7.17 -7.98 40.33
CA SER A 219 7.72 -7.77 41.69
C SER A 219 7.29 -8.89 42.64
N GLY A 220 6.01 -9.29 42.61
CA GLY A 220 5.52 -10.43 43.39
C GLY A 220 6.23 -11.74 43.02
N GLY A 221 6.42 -12.00 41.71
CA GLY A 221 7.16 -13.16 41.21
C GLY A 221 8.63 -13.18 41.62
N ILE A 222 9.31 -12.03 41.60
CA ILE A 222 10.70 -11.90 42.10
C ILE A 222 10.73 -12.10 43.61
N ALA A 223 9.80 -11.52 44.36
CA ALA A 223 9.74 -11.68 45.82
C ALA A 223 9.54 -13.14 46.22
N ALA A 224 8.67 -13.86 45.50
CA ALA A 224 8.49 -15.29 45.68
C ALA A 224 9.75 -16.08 45.28
N ALA A 225 10.44 -15.70 44.21
CA ALA A 225 11.69 -16.38 43.80
C ALA A 225 12.87 -16.14 44.77
N ALA A 226 12.85 -15.07 45.56
CA ALA A 226 13.96 -14.65 46.41
C ALA A 226 13.89 -15.23 47.85
N GLU A 227 13.44 -16.48 48.01
CA GLU A 227 13.33 -17.15 49.31
C GLU A 227 14.71 -17.38 49.97
N HIS A 228 15.73 -17.70 49.16
CA HIS A 228 17.12 -17.90 49.57
C HIS A 228 18.06 -17.05 48.71
N PRO A 229 18.17 -15.73 48.98
CA PRO A 229 18.86 -14.79 48.09
C PRO A 229 20.28 -15.14 47.66
N GLU A 230 21.04 -15.76 48.57
CA GLU A 230 22.43 -16.19 48.35
C GLU A 230 22.55 -17.26 47.24
N ARG A 231 21.47 -18.01 46.96
CA ARG A 231 21.42 -19.10 45.98
C ARG A 231 20.49 -18.82 44.80
N ASP A 232 19.57 -17.89 44.99
CA ASP A 232 18.49 -17.62 44.04
C ASP A 232 18.80 -16.44 43.11
N ALA A 233 19.87 -15.68 43.35
CA ALA A 233 20.31 -14.62 42.46
C ALA A 233 20.92 -15.17 41.15
N ALA A 234 20.72 -14.44 40.04
CA ALA A 234 21.38 -14.75 38.77
C ALA A 234 22.89 -14.56 38.88
N ASP A 235 23.65 -15.60 38.53
CA ASP A 235 25.12 -15.52 38.46
C ASP A 235 25.58 -14.65 37.27
N ASP A 236 26.85 -14.24 37.32
CA ASP A 236 27.44 -13.35 36.31
C ASP A 236 27.46 -13.98 34.90
N ARG A 237 27.62 -15.31 34.80
CA ARG A 237 27.62 -16.02 33.52
C ARG A 237 26.23 -15.99 32.88
N GLN A 238 25.18 -16.26 33.65
CA GLN A 238 23.79 -16.20 33.21
C GLN A 238 23.44 -14.79 32.72
N VAL A 239 23.83 -13.75 33.46
CA VAL A 239 23.58 -12.35 33.09
C VAL A 239 24.28 -12.01 31.78
N LYS A 240 25.56 -12.35 31.62
CA LYS A 240 26.33 -12.12 30.38
C LYS A 240 25.72 -12.85 29.19
N LEU A 241 25.35 -14.12 29.34
CA LEU A 241 24.70 -14.89 28.27
C LEU A 241 23.35 -14.30 27.88
N THR A 242 22.55 -13.87 28.85
CA THR A 242 21.25 -13.23 28.60
C THR A 242 21.44 -11.92 27.83
N LEU A 243 22.38 -11.07 28.25
CA LEU A 243 22.70 -9.82 27.56
C LEU A 243 23.24 -10.07 26.14
N ALA A 244 24.07 -11.09 25.94
CA ALA A 244 24.57 -11.47 24.62
C ALA A 244 23.44 -11.96 23.70
N ALA A 245 22.52 -12.79 24.21
CA ALA A 245 21.35 -13.25 23.46
C ALA A 245 20.42 -12.10 23.08
N LEU A 246 20.17 -11.14 23.99
CA LEU A 246 19.42 -9.92 23.70
C LEU A 246 20.13 -9.07 22.63
N GLY A 247 21.45 -8.90 22.74
CA GLY A 247 22.25 -8.21 21.74
C GLY A 247 22.13 -8.85 20.36
N LEU A 248 22.24 -10.18 20.27
CA LEU A 248 22.06 -10.94 19.02
C LEU A 248 20.63 -10.83 18.48
N ALA A 249 19.60 -10.86 19.33
CA ALA A 249 18.22 -10.68 18.90
C ALA A 249 17.97 -9.27 18.32
N LEU A 250 18.54 -8.24 18.95
CA LEU A 250 18.52 -6.86 18.45
C LEU A 250 19.30 -6.71 17.13
N LEU A 251 20.44 -7.41 16.98
CA LEU A 251 21.18 -7.49 15.72
C LEU A 251 20.45 -8.30 14.64
N GLY A 252 19.65 -9.30 15.00
CA GLY A 252 18.73 -9.98 14.07
C GLY A 252 17.68 -9.00 13.52
N GLY A 253 17.20 -8.09 14.37
CA GLY A 253 16.41 -6.93 13.95
C GLY A 253 17.15 -6.01 12.98
N TRP A 254 18.47 -5.87 13.12
CA TRP A 254 19.30 -5.14 12.16
C TRP A 254 19.37 -5.83 10.78
N GLY A 255 19.45 -7.16 10.73
CA GLY A 255 19.39 -7.90 9.46
C GLY A 255 18.05 -7.70 8.72
N LEU A 256 16.95 -7.57 9.46
CA LEU A 256 15.66 -7.15 8.90
C LEU A 256 15.68 -5.70 8.40
N ALA A 257 16.33 -4.79 9.13
CA ALA A 257 16.51 -3.40 8.71
C ALA A 257 17.40 -3.29 7.46
N GLU A 258 18.45 -4.10 7.33
CA GLU A 258 19.31 -4.17 6.15
C GLU A 258 18.53 -4.69 4.93
N ARG A 259 17.69 -5.72 5.09
CA ARG A 259 16.76 -6.16 4.05
C ARG A 259 15.76 -5.06 3.68
N ALA A 260 15.29 -4.28 4.65
CA ALA A 260 14.44 -3.11 4.42
C ALA A 260 15.19 -1.95 3.72
N VAL A 261 16.50 -1.77 3.95
CA VAL A 261 17.35 -0.80 3.24
C VAL A 261 17.56 -1.23 1.79
N ALA A 262 17.94 -2.48 1.57
CA ALA A 262 18.08 -3.07 0.23
C ALA A 262 16.75 -2.98 -0.54
N PHE A 263 15.62 -3.18 0.15
CA PHE A 263 14.26 -2.95 -0.36
C PHE A 263 14.06 -1.52 -0.89
N VAL A 264 14.44 -0.50 -0.10
CA VAL A 264 14.34 0.92 -0.48
C VAL A 264 15.29 1.32 -1.62
N GLN A 265 16.45 0.66 -1.71
CA GLN A 265 17.52 1.05 -2.62
C GLN A 265 17.51 0.32 -3.97
N SER A 266 16.61 -0.66 -4.18
CA SER A 266 16.49 -1.36 -5.46
C SER A 266 16.04 -0.40 -6.57
N ARG A 267 17.02 0.10 -7.34
CA ARG A 267 16.77 1.05 -8.43
C ARG A 267 16.26 0.32 -9.67
N PRO A 268 15.26 0.87 -10.39
CA PRO A 268 15.00 0.46 -11.75
C PRO A 268 16.20 0.73 -12.67
N ALA A 269 16.20 0.06 -13.82
CA ALA A 269 17.09 0.30 -14.95
C ALA A 269 17.17 1.80 -15.33
N PRO A 270 18.23 2.23 -16.04
CA PRO A 270 18.51 3.64 -16.35
C PRO A 270 17.31 4.41 -16.92
N SER A 271 17.26 5.71 -16.66
CA SER A 271 16.21 6.66 -17.06
C SER A 271 16.21 7.00 -18.56
N ALA A 272 16.55 6.03 -19.42
CA ALA A 272 16.53 6.20 -20.86
C ALA A 272 15.16 6.77 -21.30
N PRO A 273 15.11 7.69 -22.27
CA PRO A 273 13.85 8.17 -22.84
C PRO A 273 12.99 7.01 -23.35
N LEU A 274 11.67 7.14 -23.26
CA LEU A 274 10.77 6.18 -23.91
C LEU A 274 10.98 6.27 -25.42
N ALA A 275 11.44 5.17 -26.02
CA ALA A 275 11.51 5.06 -27.48
C ALA A 275 10.10 4.82 -28.02
N VAL A 276 9.61 5.75 -28.84
CA VAL A 276 8.35 5.59 -29.59
C VAL A 276 8.74 5.60 -31.07
N PRO A 277 8.91 4.43 -31.70
CA PRO A 277 9.29 4.36 -33.11
C PRO A 277 8.28 5.11 -33.99
N LEU A 278 8.78 5.73 -35.05
CA LEU A 278 7.90 6.27 -36.09
C LEU A 278 7.11 5.12 -36.70
N ALA A 279 5.79 5.30 -36.79
CA ALA A 279 4.88 4.33 -37.37
C ALA A 279 4.13 4.99 -38.54
N ALA A 280 4.19 4.34 -39.70
CA ALA A 280 3.46 4.80 -40.88
C ALA A 280 2.01 4.30 -40.88
N GLY A 281 1.14 4.99 -41.62
CA GLY A 281 -0.22 4.52 -41.93
C GLY A 281 -1.35 5.42 -41.46
N VAL A 282 -1.11 6.31 -40.49
CA VAL A 282 -2.10 7.30 -40.04
C VAL A 282 -1.46 8.68 -39.96
N ASP A 283 -2.10 9.65 -40.60
CA ASP A 283 -1.79 11.07 -40.48
C ASP A 283 -2.88 11.75 -39.64
N CYS A 284 -2.47 12.39 -38.55
CA CYS A 284 -3.36 13.05 -37.61
C CYS A 284 -3.14 14.56 -37.67
N ALA A 285 -4.15 15.29 -38.14
CA ALA A 285 -4.19 16.74 -37.97
C ALA A 285 -4.18 17.09 -36.47
N ALA A 286 -3.55 18.20 -36.09
CA ALA A 286 -3.60 18.67 -34.71
C ALA A 286 -5.07 18.93 -34.28
N PRO A 287 -5.49 18.50 -33.07
CA PRO A 287 -6.85 18.74 -32.61
C PRO A 287 -7.08 20.24 -32.35
N THR A 288 -8.29 20.70 -32.64
CA THR A 288 -8.72 22.08 -32.37
C THR A 288 -9.47 22.22 -31.05
N ASP A 289 -9.97 21.11 -30.49
CA ASP A 289 -10.62 21.11 -29.18
C ASP A 289 -9.61 21.49 -28.08
N PRO A 290 -9.92 22.43 -27.17
CA PRO A 290 -8.97 22.87 -26.15
C PRO A 290 -8.45 21.78 -25.21
N LEU A 291 -9.29 20.81 -24.82
CA LEU A 291 -8.89 19.73 -23.93
C LEU A 291 -7.98 18.74 -24.67
N GLU A 292 -8.38 18.35 -25.89
CA GLU A 292 -7.56 17.50 -26.74
C GLU A 292 -6.22 18.15 -27.08
N LEU A 293 -6.22 19.44 -27.43
CA LEU A 293 -5.01 20.20 -27.75
C LEU A 293 -4.05 20.28 -26.57
N ALA A 294 -4.56 20.45 -25.35
CA ALA A 294 -3.76 20.48 -24.13
C ALA A 294 -3.01 19.15 -23.91
N VAL A 295 -3.71 18.01 -24.05
CA VAL A 295 -3.12 16.68 -23.92
C VAL A 295 -2.18 16.37 -25.09
N TRP A 296 -2.63 16.65 -26.31
CA TRP A 296 -1.88 16.41 -27.55
C TRP A 296 -0.51 17.08 -27.55
N ARG A 297 -0.42 18.34 -27.12
CA ARG A 297 0.86 19.08 -27.01
C ARG A 297 1.88 18.38 -26.10
N VAL A 298 1.41 17.64 -25.10
CA VAL A 298 2.29 16.87 -24.20
C VAL A 298 2.66 15.55 -24.85
N THR A 299 1.70 14.83 -25.43
CA THR A 299 1.93 13.48 -25.97
C THR A 299 2.75 13.46 -27.26
N THR A 300 2.71 14.53 -28.07
CA THR A 300 3.51 14.67 -29.30
C THR A 300 4.82 15.45 -29.11
N ARG A 301 5.11 15.90 -27.89
CA ARG A 301 6.30 16.69 -27.59
C ARG A 301 7.58 15.93 -27.98
N GLY A 302 8.56 16.67 -28.51
CA GLY A 302 9.85 16.10 -28.90
C GLY A 302 9.79 15.28 -30.19
N GLY A 303 8.78 15.51 -31.03
CA GLY A 303 8.62 14.81 -32.31
C GLY A 303 8.05 13.41 -32.20
N ARG A 304 7.42 13.06 -31.06
CA ARG A 304 6.71 11.78 -30.91
C ARG A 304 5.55 11.71 -31.92
N PRO A 305 5.33 10.57 -32.57
CA PRO A 305 4.23 10.42 -33.54
C PRO A 305 2.88 10.66 -32.89
N ASP A 306 1.96 11.27 -33.64
CA ASP A 306 0.58 11.43 -33.19
C ASP A 306 -0.22 10.15 -33.45
N LEU A 307 -0.49 9.41 -32.39
CA LEU A 307 -1.29 8.19 -32.39
C LEU A 307 -2.70 8.40 -31.83
N SER A 308 -3.08 9.67 -31.66
CA SER A 308 -4.29 10.00 -30.92
C SER A 308 -5.56 9.92 -31.74
N CYS A 309 -5.51 10.05 -33.06
CA CYS A 309 -6.69 10.02 -33.92
C CYS A 309 -6.97 8.63 -34.52
N GLY A 310 -8.18 8.44 -35.06
CA GLY A 310 -8.49 7.23 -35.83
C GLY A 310 -8.78 5.99 -35.00
N ASN A 311 -9.05 6.15 -33.71
CA ASN A 311 -9.32 5.06 -32.79
C ASN A 311 -10.82 4.73 -32.77
N ALA A 312 -11.18 3.54 -32.28
CA ALA A 312 -12.54 3.14 -31.97
C ALA A 312 -12.66 2.82 -30.48
N TYR A 313 -13.70 3.34 -29.83
CA TYR A 313 -14.07 2.94 -28.47
C TYR A 313 -14.90 1.66 -28.52
N LEU A 314 -14.46 0.63 -27.80
CA LEU A 314 -15.08 -0.69 -27.79
C LEU A 314 -15.92 -0.94 -26.52
N GLY A 315 -15.76 -0.12 -25.48
CA GLY A 315 -16.55 -0.20 -24.26
C GLY A 315 -15.77 0.04 -22.97
N MET A 316 -16.53 0.26 -21.89
CA MET A 316 -16.02 0.38 -20.54
C MET A 316 -16.05 -1.00 -19.85
N LEU A 317 -15.04 -1.25 -19.03
CA LEU A 317 -14.96 -2.40 -18.15
C LEU A 317 -15.28 -1.95 -16.72
N HIS A 318 -16.02 -2.77 -16.00
CA HIS A 318 -16.42 -2.52 -14.62
C HIS A 318 -16.05 -3.73 -13.77
N THR A 319 -15.43 -3.50 -12.61
CA THR A 319 -15.35 -4.49 -11.53
C THR A 319 -16.16 -3.98 -10.33
N PRO A 320 -16.87 -4.83 -9.58
CA PRO A 320 -17.14 -6.24 -9.88
C PRO A 320 -18.04 -6.43 -11.09
N ASN A 321 -19.24 -5.86 -11.10
CA ASN A 321 -20.15 -5.88 -12.23
C ASN A 321 -20.78 -4.50 -12.44
N PRO A 322 -21.12 -4.14 -13.68
CA PRO A 322 -21.88 -2.94 -13.96
C PRO A 322 -23.31 -3.03 -13.41
N ASP A 323 -23.91 -1.86 -13.11
CA ASP A 323 -25.33 -1.74 -12.81
C ASP A 323 -26.08 -1.22 -14.06
N PRO A 324 -27.29 -1.72 -14.36
CA PRO A 324 -28.14 -1.22 -15.45
C PRO A 324 -28.40 0.29 -15.41
N ALA A 325 -28.32 0.92 -14.24
CA ALA A 325 -28.50 2.36 -14.08
C ALA A 325 -27.44 3.20 -14.84
N PHE A 326 -26.25 2.65 -15.07
CA PHE A 326 -25.18 3.38 -15.75
C PHE A 326 -24.59 2.68 -16.98
N SER A 327 -24.68 1.35 -17.08
CA SER A 327 -24.12 0.59 -18.20
C SER A 327 -25.11 -0.39 -18.82
N ALA A 328 -25.04 -0.54 -20.14
CA ALA A 328 -25.79 -1.57 -20.88
C ALA A 328 -25.06 -2.93 -20.89
N ALA A 329 -23.85 -2.99 -20.31
CA ALA A 329 -23.09 -4.20 -20.15
C ALA A 329 -23.82 -5.20 -19.24
N ALA A 330 -24.05 -6.42 -19.73
CA ALA A 330 -24.53 -7.50 -18.87
C ALA A 330 -23.48 -7.88 -17.81
N PRO A 331 -23.89 -8.16 -16.56
CA PRO A 331 -23.00 -8.71 -15.54
C PRO A 331 -22.54 -10.11 -15.94
N THR A 332 -21.35 -10.49 -15.50
CA THR A 332 -20.79 -11.83 -15.68
C THR A 332 -20.28 -12.38 -14.36
N PRO A 333 -20.03 -13.71 -14.22
CA PRO A 333 -19.55 -14.28 -12.97
C PRO A 333 -18.22 -13.67 -12.48
N HIS A 334 -17.36 -13.22 -13.40
CA HIS A 334 -16.07 -12.63 -13.07
C HIS A 334 -15.93 -11.18 -13.55
N GLY A 335 -17.03 -10.49 -13.84
CA GLY A 335 -17.00 -9.09 -14.22
C GLY A 335 -16.12 -8.77 -15.42
N ALA A 336 -15.31 -7.71 -15.30
CA ALA A 336 -14.37 -7.29 -16.33
C ALA A 336 -13.36 -8.39 -16.75
N TYR A 337 -13.04 -9.36 -15.89
CA TYR A 337 -12.04 -10.39 -16.21
C TYR A 337 -12.50 -11.34 -17.31
N ASP A 338 -13.81 -11.61 -17.42
CA ASP A 338 -14.35 -12.43 -18.52
C ASP A 338 -14.12 -11.73 -19.88
N ARG A 339 -14.20 -10.40 -19.90
CA ARG A 339 -13.95 -9.60 -21.11
C ARG A 339 -12.46 -9.54 -21.46
N LEU A 340 -11.58 -9.46 -20.48
CA LEU A 340 -10.13 -9.56 -20.68
C LEU A 340 -9.76 -10.94 -21.22
N ALA A 341 -10.28 -12.01 -20.63
CA ALA A 341 -10.06 -13.38 -21.09
C ALA A 341 -10.58 -13.60 -22.52
N ALA A 342 -11.73 -13.02 -22.86
CA ALA A 342 -12.27 -13.07 -24.22
C ALA A 342 -11.40 -12.30 -25.23
N GLN A 343 -10.84 -11.15 -24.86
CA GLN A 343 -9.88 -10.42 -25.70
C GLN A 343 -8.62 -11.26 -25.95
N ILE A 344 -8.05 -11.85 -24.89
CA ILE A 344 -6.88 -12.74 -24.98
C ILE A 344 -7.17 -13.92 -25.90
N ALA A 345 -8.30 -14.60 -25.71
CA ALA A 345 -8.70 -15.73 -26.54
C ALA A 345 -8.90 -15.36 -28.04
N GLY A 346 -9.11 -14.07 -28.34
CA GLY A 346 -9.31 -13.54 -29.68
C GLY A 346 -8.02 -13.14 -30.41
N ALA A 347 -6.87 -13.13 -29.73
CA ALA A 347 -5.60 -12.72 -30.33
C ALA A 347 -5.14 -13.65 -31.47
N ARG A 348 -4.31 -13.13 -32.38
CA ARG A 348 -3.80 -13.85 -33.56
C ARG A 348 -2.28 -13.93 -33.63
N ARG A 349 -1.57 -13.10 -32.91
CA ARG A 349 -0.12 -12.95 -32.99
C ARG A 349 0.50 -12.75 -31.62
N GLU A 350 -0.07 -11.84 -30.83
CA GLU A 350 0.57 -11.44 -29.59
C GLU A 350 -0.42 -11.01 -28.51
N VAL A 351 -0.11 -11.37 -27.27
CA VAL A 351 -0.80 -10.91 -26.06
C VAL A 351 0.24 -10.30 -25.12
N LEU A 352 0.12 -9.02 -24.83
CA LEU A 352 1.02 -8.29 -23.94
C LEU A 352 0.20 -7.76 -22.76
N TYR A 353 0.34 -8.38 -21.59
CA TYR A 353 -0.44 -8.02 -20.41
C TYR A 353 0.48 -7.54 -19.27
N ALA A 354 0.36 -6.28 -18.90
CA ALA A 354 1.02 -5.70 -17.74
C ALA A 354 0.00 -5.52 -16.61
N VAL A 355 0.36 -5.94 -15.40
CA VAL A 355 -0.44 -5.68 -14.20
C VAL A 355 0.46 -5.62 -12.98
N MET A 356 0.09 -4.79 -12.00
CA MET A 356 0.88 -4.62 -10.79
C MET A 356 0.90 -5.88 -9.92
N GLU A 357 -0.28 -6.41 -9.61
CA GLU A 357 -0.50 -7.50 -8.66
C GLU A 357 -1.26 -8.66 -9.31
N TRP A 358 -0.85 -9.87 -8.97
CA TRP A 358 -1.52 -11.13 -9.28
C TRP A 358 -1.65 -11.97 -8.01
N ALA A 359 -2.87 -12.12 -7.51
CA ALA A 359 -3.16 -12.85 -6.29
C ALA A 359 -2.94 -14.36 -6.47
N ASP A 360 -2.40 -15.00 -5.43
CA ASP A 360 -2.22 -16.44 -5.37
C ASP A 360 -3.53 -17.14 -4.97
N GLU A 361 -4.46 -17.29 -5.92
CA GLU A 361 -5.73 -18.00 -5.72
C GLU A 361 -6.00 -19.02 -6.84
N PRO A 362 -5.24 -20.13 -6.87
CA PRO A 362 -5.29 -21.07 -7.99
C PRO A 362 -6.67 -21.67 -8.18
N GLY A 363 -7.15 -21.66 -9.43
CA GLY A 363 -8.40 -22.29 -9.86
C GLY A 363 -9.69 -21.55 -9.48
N ARG A 364 -9.62 -20.47 -8.70
CA ARG A 364 -10.80 -19.69 -8.29
C ARG A 364 -10.69 -18.20 -8.63
N GLY A 365 -9.48 -17.63 -8.49
CA GLY A 365 -9.19 -16.21 -8.65
C GLY A 365 -9.35 -15.69 -10.08
N PRO A 366 -9.32 -14.36 -10.27
CA PRO A 366 -9.24 -13.74 -11.59
C PRO A 366 -8.04 -14.23 -12.42
N GLY A 367 -6.95 -14.65 -11.77
CA GLY A 367 -5.80 -15.24 -12.43
C GLY A 367 -6.15 -16.52 -13.20
N ALA A 368 -7.02 -17.37 -12.65
CA ALA A 368 -7.51 -18.56 -13.33
C ALA A 368 -8.38 -18.21 -14.55
N VAL A 369 -9.18 -17.12 -14.48
CA VAL A 369 -10.00 -16.64 -15.60
C VAL A 369 -9.12 -16.16 -16.76
N ILE A 370 -8.09 -15.36 -16.45
CA ILE A 370 -7.12 -14.89 -17.44
C ILE A 370 -6.33 -16.06 -18.05
N ALA A 371 -5.84 -17.00 -17.22
CA ALA A 371 -5.18 -18.22 -17.69
C ALA A 371 -6.10 -19.08 -18.56
N GLY A 372 -7.40 -19.14 -18.25
CA GLY A 372 -8.42 -19.79 -19.08
C GLY A 372 -8.57 -19.14 -20.46
N GLY A 373 -8.48 -17.81 -20.54
CA GLY A 373 -8.41 -17.07 -21.81
C GLY A 373 -7.18 -17.45 -22.64
N VAL A 374 -6.01 -17.55 -22.01
CA VAL A 374 -4.77 -18.02 -22.68
C VAL A 374 -4.90 -19.48 -23.12
N ALA A 375 -5.50 -20.35 -22.30
CA ALA A 375 -5.75 -21.73 -22.67
C ALA A 375 -6.72 -21.87 -23.85
N ALA A 376 -7.74 -21.01 -23.92
CA ALA A 376 -8.63 -20.94 -25.07
C ALA A 376 -7.91 -20.49 -26.34
N LEU A 377 -7.02 -19.51 -26.24
CA LEU A 377 -6.14 -19.11 -27.35
C LEU A 377 -5.26 -20.27 -27.81
N TYR A 378 -4.55 -20.93 -26.89
CA TYR A 378 -3.69 -22.06 -27.19
C TYR A 378 -4.45 -23.20 -27.90
N ARG A 379 -5.65 -23.57 -27.42
CA ARG A 379 -6.49 -24.57 -28.09
C ARG A 379 -6.89 -24.17 -29.51
N ARG A 380 -7.12 -22.88 -29.78
CA ARG A 380 -7.40 -22.40 -31.14
C ARG A 380 -6.17 -22.52 -32.04
N VAL A 381 -4.99 -22.20 -31.53
CA VAL A 381 -3.72 -22.41 -32.26
C VAL A 381 -3.51 -23.89 -32.57
N GLN A 382 -3.80 -24.78 -31.61
CA GLN A 382 -3.73 -26.23 -31.83
C GLN A 382 -4.72 -26.74 -32.88
N ALA A 383 -5.96 -26.23 -32.84
CA ALA A 383 -7.04 -26.68 -33.72
C ALA A 383 -6.85 -26.22 -35.17
N ASP A 384 -6.27 -25.04 -35.38
CA ASP A 384 -6.02 -24.48 -36.70
C ASP A 384 -4.70 -23.71 -36.76
N PRO A 385 -3.54 -24.40 -36.81
CA PRO A 385 -2.23 -23.75 -36.87
C PRO A 385 -2.06 -22.86 -38.12
N ALA A 386 -2.77 -23.16 -39.21
CA ALA A 386 -2.69 -22.39 -40.46
C ALA A 386 -3.24 -20.96 -40.30
N ALA A 387 -4.16 -20.73 -39.36
CA ALA A 387 -4.62 -19.40 -39.00
C ALA A 387 -3.60 -18.58 -38.18
N TYR A 388 -2.50 -19.20 -37.74
CA TYR A 388 -1.43 -18.59 -36.94
C TYR A 388 -0.06 -18.93 -37.56
N PRO A 389 0.22 -18.51 -38.80
CA PRO A 389 1.40 -18.94 -39.54
C PRO A 389 2.72 -18.55 -38.87
N ASP A 390 2.73 -17.47 -38.09
CA ASP A 390 3.89 -16.96 -37.35
C ASP A 390 3.90 -17.43 -35.86
N GLY A 391 2.97 -18.31 -35.49
CA GLY A 391 2.71 -18.70 -34.10
C GLY A 391 2.11 -17.56 -33.26
N VAL A 392 2.19 -17.71 -31.93
CA VAL A 392 1.64 -16.74 -30.97
C VAL A 392 2.56 -16.58 -29.76
N THR A 393 2.80 -15.33 -29.37
CA THR A 393 3.57 -14.99 -28.16
C THR A 393 2.66 -14.36 -27.10
N VAL A 394 2.75 -14.83 -25.86
CA VAL A 394 2.03 -14.28 -24.70
C VAL A 394 3.06 -13.81 -23.67
N ARG A 395 2.97 -12.55 -23.25
CA ARG A 395 3.87 -11.96 -22.24
C ARG A 395 3.09 -11.35 -21.09
N LEU A 396 3.44 -11.75 -19.87
CA LEU A 396 2.89 -11.22 -18.63
C LEU A 396 3.97 -10.43 -17.88
N ALA A 397 3.84 -9.11 -17.82
CA ALA A 397 4.73 -8.22 -17.07
C ALA A 397 4.12 -7.86 -15.71
N LEU A 398 4.66 -8.41 -14.63
CA LEU A 398 4.12 -8.20 -13.29
C LEU A 398 4.88 -7.12 -12.52
N GLY A 399 4.16 -6.33 -11.74
CA GLY A 399 4.67 -5.08 -11.19
C GLY A 399 5.70 -5.16 -10.07
N ASN A 400 6.09 -6.33 -9.60
CA ASN A 400 6.89 -6.56 -8.39
C ASN A 400 6.22 -6.06 -7.09
N PHE A 401 4.93 -6.37 -6.92
CA PHE A 401 4.17 -5.97 -5.73
C PHE A 401 4.74 -6.60 -4.44
N PRO A 402 4.93 -5.82 -3.36
CA PRO A 402 5.35 -6.34 -2.06
C PRO A 402 4.23 -7.11 -1.34
N VAL A 403 4.51 -8.35 -0.94
CA VAL A 403 3.65 -9.10 -0.01
C VAL A 403 4.19 -8.90 1.40
N THR A 404 3.66 -7.87 2.08
CA THR A 404 4.17 -7.42 3.39
C THR A 404 4.09 -8.48 4.49
N ALA A 405 3.11 -9.39 4.42
CA ALA A 405 2.94 -10.47 5.39
C ALA A 405 4.11 -11.47 5.41
N THR A 406 4.76 -11.70 4.27
CA THR A 406 5.88 -12.63 4.12
C THR A 406 7.20 -11.94 3.82
N LEU A 407 7.18 -10.61 3.62
CA LEU A 407 8.33 -9.84 3.13
C LEU A 407 8.91 -10.45 1.85
N GLU A 408 8.03 -10.89 0.95
CA GLU A 408 8.41 -11.39 -0.38
C GLU A 408 8.03 -10.37 -1.46
N TRP A 409 8.83 -10.30 -2.52
CA TRP A 409 8.61 -9.42 -3.67
C TRP A 409 8.52 -10.23 -4.95
N GLY A 410 7.58 -9.84 -5.79
CA GLY A 410 7.33 -10.55 -7.03
C GLY A 410 6.82 -12.00 -6.89
N PRO A 411 6.28 -12.51 -5.74
CA PRO A 411 5.82 -13.91 -5.71
C PRO A 411 4.72 -14.18 -6.73
N GLN A 412 4.03 -13.12 -7.15
CA GLN A 412 3.05 -13.07 -8.24
C GLN A 412 3.50 -13.71 -9.57
N VAL A 413 4.80 -13.72 -9.94
CA VAL A 413 5.21 -14.40 -11.19
C VAL A 413 5.05 -15.91 -11.09
N TYR A 414 5.27 -16.46 -9.90
CA TYR A 414 5.04 -17.87 -9.65
C TYR A 414 3.54 -18.17 -9.62
N ALA A 415 2.72 -17.25 -9.11
CA ALA A 415 1.27 -17.40 -9.12
C ALA A 415 0.70 -17.40 -10.54
N ALA A 416 1.05 -16.42 -11.36
CA ALA A 416 0.63 -16.35 -12.75
C ALA A 416 1.10 -17.59 -13.55
N THR A 417 2.36 -18.01 -13.36
CA THR A 417 2.90 -19.21 -14.03
C THR A 417 2.17 -20.48 -13.60
N ARG A 418 1.83 -20.60 -12.32
CA ARG A 418 1.05 -21.75 -11.82
C ARG A 418 -0.35 -21.76 -12.40
N ASP A 419 -1.03 -20.62 -12.49
CA ASP A 419 -2.38 -20.53 -13.08
C ASP A 419 -2.37 -20.92 -14.56
N LEU A 420 -1.37 -20.46 -15.33
CA LEU A 420 -1.18 -20.84 -16.74
C LEU A 420 -0.99 -22.35 -16.89
N LEU A 421 -0.06 -22.93 -16.13
CA LEU A 421 0.21 -24.37 -16.18
C LEU A 421 -1.00 -25.19 -15.71
N ALA A 422 -1.73 -24.71 -14.70
CA ALA A 422 -2.94 -25.37 -14.19
C ALA A 422 -4.08 -25.34 -15.22
N ALA A 423 -4.15 -24.30 -16.05
CA ALA A 423 -5.07 -24.21 -17.18
C ALA A 423 -4.64 -25.05 -18.41
N GLY A 424 -3.51 -25.77 -18.32
CA GLY A 424 -2.99 -26.61 -19.39
C GLY A 424 -2.24 -25.84 -20.48
N VAL A 425 -1.76 -24.62 -20.18
CA VAL A 425 -0.98 -23.81 -21.11
C VAL A 425 0.51 -24.17 -20.98
N PRO A 426 1.14 -24.76 -22.02
CA PRO A 426 2.58 -24.95 -21.99
C PRO A 426 3.29 -23.59 -22.13
N LEU A 427 4.46 -23.45 -21.49
CA LEU A 427 5.26 -22.23 -21.65
C LEU A 427 5.88 -22.11 -23.06
N GLN A 428 6.07 -23.23 -23.76
CA GLN A 428 6.59 -23.29 -25.13
C GLN A 428 5.98 -24.50 -25.86
N ASP A 429 5.62 -24.33 -27.13
CA ASP A 429 5.36 -25.42 -28.10
C ASP A 429 5.92 -24.98 -29.47
N GLU A 430 7.16 -25.41 -29.75
CA GLU A 430 7.90 -25.02 -30.97
C GLU A 430 7.19 -25.40 -32.26
N ARG A 431 6.46 -26.52 -32.27
CA ARG A 431 5.71 -27.00 -33.45
C ARG A 431 4.62 -26.00 -33.87
N LEU A 432 4.10 -25.24 -32.91
CA LEU A 432 3.04 -24.26 -33.12
C LEU A 432 3.56 -22.81 -33.14
N GLY A 433 4.87 -22.59 -32.98
CA GLY A 433 5.42 -21.25 -32.74
C GLY A 433 4.82 -20.59 -31.50
N TRP A 434 4.44 -21.38 -30.49
CA TRP A 434 3.79 -20.89 -29.27
C TRP A 434 4.82 -20.59 -28.18
N ARG A 435 4.72 -19.41 -27.56
CA ARG A 435 5.60 -18.97 -26.47
C ARG A 435 4.82 -18.20 -25.40
N VAL A 436 5.05 -18.54 -24.14
CA VAL A 436 4.58 -17.77 -22.98
C VAL A 436 5.75 -17.35 -22.12
N GLU A 437 5.81 -16.07 -21.79
CA GLU A 437 6.84 -15.49 -20.93
C GLU A 437 6.20 -14.73 -19.79
N VAL A 438 6.74 -14.89 -18.59
CA VAL A 438 6.30 -14.15 -17.39
C VAL A 438 7.51 -13.41 -16.84
N ALA A 439 7.37 -12.12 -16.56
CA ALA A 439 8.46 -11.31 -16.05
C ALA A 439 8.02 -10.52 -14.81
N ASN A 440 8.97 -10.25 -13.93
CA ASN A 440 8.77 -9.41 -12.76
C ASN A 440 9.53 -8.10 -12.92
N TYR A 441 8.90 -6.96 -12.70
CA TYR A 441 9.56 -5.66 -12.77
C TYR A 441 10.79 -5.62 -11.84
N ALA A 442 11.93 -5.14 -12.32
CA ALA A 442 13.18 -5.27 -11.57
C ALA A 442 13.29 -4.32 -10.37
N GLY A 443 12.53 -3.22 -10.35
CA GLY A 443 12.50 -2.27 -9.25
C GLY A 443 11.48 -2.67 -8.17
N SER A 444 11.83 -2.60 -6.89
CA SER A 444 10.85 -2.73 -5.79
C SER A 444 10.32 -1.37 -5.35
N PHE A 445 11.07 -0.28 -5.59
CA PHE A 445 10.58 1.07 -5.37
C PHE A 445 11.29 2.12 -6.28
N PRO A 446 10.63 2.69 -7.31
CA PRO A 446 9.25 2.42 -7.72
C PRO A 446 9.12 1.02 -8.34
N HIS A 447 8.01 0.35 -8.01
CA HIS A 447 7.56 -0.85 -8.70
C HIS A 447 6.60 -0.45 -9.84
N SER A 448 6.26 -1.34 -10.75
CA SER A 448 5.33 -0.98 -11.83
C SER A 448 3.88 -1.08 -11.34
N HIS A 449 3.15 0.03 -11.44
CA HIS A 449 1.72 0.10 -11.14
C HIS A 449 0.86 0.14 -12.42
N ALA A 450 1.50 0.13 -13.60
CA ALA A 450 0.85 0.15 -14.91
C ALA A 450 0.03 -1.11 -15.15
N LYS A 451 -1.15 -0.93 -15.77
CA LYS A 451 -2.12 -1.99 -16.04
C LYS A 451 -2.68 -1.82 -17.45
N LEU A 452 -2.24 -2.68 -18.35
CA LEU A 452 -2.67 -2.65 -19.75
C LEU A 452 -2.62 -4.03 -20.38
N LEU A 453 -3.52 -4.28 -21.32
CA LEU A 453 -3.54 -5.44 -22.20
C LEU A 453 -3.53 -4.96 -23.65
N VAL A 454 -2.48 -5.32 -24.38
CA VAL A 454 -2.40 -5.13 -25.83
C VAL A 454 -2.52 -6.49 -26.50
N THR A 455 -3.38 -6.58 -27.53
CA THR A 455 -3.48 -7.77 -28.37
C THR A 455 -3.24 -7.39 -29.82
N ASP A 456 -2.34 -8.14 -30.46
CA ASP A 456 -1.94 -8.02 -31.88
C ASP A 456 -1.43 -6.63 -32.30
N GLY A 457 -1.08 -5.76 -31.35
CA GLY A 457 -0.66 -4.37 -31.61
C GLY A 457 -1.78 -3.43 -32.05
N VAL A 458 -3.05 -3.88 -32.05
CA VAL A 458 -4.20 -3.11 -32.58
C VAL A 458 -5.32 -2.88 -31.56
N ASP A 459 -5.42 -3.73 -30.54
CA ASP A 459 -6.40 -3.61 -29.46
C ASP A 459 -5.69 -3.27 -28.16
N LEU A 460 -6.15 -2.22 -27.47
CA LEU A 460 -5.65 -1.76 -26.18
C LEU A 460 -6.78 -1.77 -25.15
N THR A 461 -6.54 -2.42 -24.03
CA THR A 461 -7.33 -2.27 -22.83
C THR A 461 -6.48 -1.69 -21.71
N VAL A 462 -6.99 -0.67 -21.03
CA VAL A 462 -6.35 -0.06 -19.85
C VAL A 462 -7.28 -0.22 -18.66
N THR A 463 -6.73 -0.58 -17.50
CA THR A 463 -7.52 -0.86 -16.30
C THR A 463 -6.97 -0.13 -15.08
N GLY A 464 -7.81 0.10 -14.07
CA GLY A 464 -7.37 0.49 -12.72
C GLY A 464 -7.19 -0.69 -11.76
N PHE A 465 -7.80 -1.84 -12.08
CA PHE A 465 -7.87 -3.02 -11.21
C PHE A 465 -6.70 -3.99 -11.38
N ASN A 466 -6.28 -4.59 -10.27
CA ASN A 466 -5.28 -5.67 -10.21
C ASN A 466 -5.90 -7.03 -10.57
N VAL A 467 -5.11 -8.10 -10.73
CA VAL A 467 -5.64 -9.47 -10.81
C VAL A 467 -5.81 -10.01 -9.40
N GLY A 468 -6.91 -9.63 -8.74
CA GLY A 468 -7.16 -9.97 -7.34
C GLY A 468 -8.65 -10.15 -7.01
N PRO A 469 -8.98 -11.04 -6.05
CA PRO A 469 -10.36 -11.43 -5.76
C PRO A 469 -11.21 -10.28 -5.23
N LEU A 470 -10.61 -9.23 -4.65
CA LEU A 470 -11.36 -8.08 -4.14
C LEU A 470 -12.22 -7.41 -5.21
N HIS A 471 -11.79 -7.47 -6.47
CA HIS A 471 -12.53 -6.94 -7.62
C HIS A 471 -13.64 -7.87 -8.13
N LEU A 472 -13.82 -9.07 -7.55
CA LEU A 472 -14.95 -9.95 -7.89
C LEU A 472 -16.19 -9.57 -7.05
N PRO A 473 -17.40 -9.98 -7.50
CA PRO A 473 -18.60 -9.86 -6.69
C PRO A 473 -18.40 -10.51 -5.32
N SER A 474 -18.82 -9.87 -4.24
CA SER A 474 -18.81 -10.43 -2.88
C SER A 474 -19.91 -11.46 -2.65
N GLY A 475 -19.92 -12.11 -1.47
CA GLY A 475 -21.00 -13.04 -1.06
C GLY A 475 -22.41 -12.46 -1.25
N PRO A 476 -22.71 -11.29 -0.67
CA PRO A 476 -23.98 -10.58 -0.88
C PRO A 476 -24.36 -10.30 -2.34
N THR A 477 -23.39 -10.16 -3.24
CA THR A 477 -23.61 -9.90 -4.68
C THR A 477 -23.40 -11.13 -5.57
N GLY A 478 -23.35 -12.33 -4.97
CA GLY A 478 -23.33 -13.62 -5.67
C GLY A 478 -21.94 -14.19 -6.01
N GLY A 479 -20.88 -13.73 -5.35
CA GLY A 479 -19.51 -14.24 -5.49
C GLY A 479 -18.78 -14.45 -4.17
N TYR A 480 -17.46 -14.30 -4.16
CA TYR A 480 -16.62 -14.46 -2.96
C TYR A 480 -15.58 -13.34 -2.80
N GLY A 481 -15.63 -12.33 -3.68
CA GLY A 481 -14.74 -11.18 -3.72
C GLY A 481 -15.10 -10.09 -2.71
N GLY A 482 -14.73 -8.85 -3.04
CA GLY A 482 -14.85 -7.70 -2.14
C GLY A 482 -15.66 -6.54 -2.70
N ASP A 483 -16.35 -6.72 -3.83
CA ASP A 483 -17.07 -5.65 -4.54
C ASP A 483 -16.23 -4.39 -4.83
N LEU A 484 -14.91 -4.55 -4.98
CA LEU A 484 -13.99 -3.43 -5.14
C LEU A 484 -14.19 -2.75 -6.49
N ARG A 485 -14.83 -1.57 -6.45
CA ARG A 485 -15.23 -0.84 -7.65
C ARG A 485 -14.04 -0.26 -8.38
N ASP A 486 -13.91 -0.59 -9.65
CA ASP A 486 -12.85 -0.08 -10.51
C ASP A 486 -13.31 -0.09 -11.99
N LEU A 487 -12.51 0.56 -12.85
CA LEU A 487 -12.86 0.81 -14.24
C LEU A 487 -11.73 0.40 -15.19
N GLY A 488 -12.11 0.18 -16.45
CA GLY A 488 -11.18 0.09 -17.57
C GLY A 488 -11.81 0.59 -18.88
N LEU A 489 -10.97 0.83 -19.88
CA LEU A 489 -11.39 1.24 -21.21
C LEU A 489 -10.79 0.29 -22.25
N ARG A 490 -11.61 -0.14 -23.22
CA ARG A 490 -11.16 -0.90 -24.38
C ARG A 490 -11.24 -0.03 -25.63
N LEU A 491 -10.14 0.00 -26.37
CA LEU A 491 -9.94 0.81 -27.57
C LEU A 491 -9.30 -0.05 -28.66
N ARG A 492 -9.54 0.30 -29.91
CA ARG A 492 -8.88 -0.27 -31.09
C ARG A 492 -8.30 0.85 -31.94
N GLY A 493 -7.15 0.61 -32.57
CA GLY A 493 -6.55 1.53 -33.53
C GLY A 493 -5.17 2.05 -33.09
N PRO A 494 -4.74 3.21 -33.60
CA PRO A 494 -3.38 3.71 -33.43
C PRO A 494 -2.90 3.84 -31.97
N VAL A 495 -3.78 4.10 -31.00
CA VAL A 495 -3.40 4.20 -29.57
C VAL A 495 -2.82 2.89 -29.02
N ALA A 496 -3.17 1.75 -29.61
CA ALA A 496 -2.62 0.45 -29.20
C ALA A 496 -1.11 0.32 -29.50
N ARG A 497 -0.61 1.05 -30.51
CA ARG A 497 0.83 1.16 -30.80
C ARG A 497 1.59 1.79 -29.64
N ASP A 498 1.04 2.85 -29.05
CA ASP A 498 1.63 3.49 -27.88
C ASP A 498 1.56 2.57 -26.65
N GLY A 499 0.46 1.83 -26.49
CA GLY A 499 0.34 0.80 -25.46
C GLY A 499 1.41 -0.29 -25.58
N LEU A 500 1.71 -0.73 -26.81
CA LEU A 500 2.80 -1.68 -27.09
C LEU A 500 4.16 -1.10 -26.68
N ASN A 501 4.47 0.13 -27.08
CA ASN A 501 5.74 0.79 -26.70
C ASN A 501 5.89 0.94 -25.18
N VAL A 502 4.78 1.21 -24.48
CA VAL A 502 4.77 1.25 -23.01
C VAL A 502 5.00 -0.13 -22.41
N PHE A 503 4.38 -1.18 -22.97
CA PHE A 503 4.67 -2.55 -22.56
C PHE A 503 6.15 -2.90 -22.76
N ASP A 504 6.75 -2.52 -23.88
CA ASP A 504 8.16 -2.80 -24.19
C ASP A 504 9.11 -2.14 -23.18
N ASP A 505 8.83 -0.89 -22.79
CA ASP A 505 9.60 -0.21 -21.75
C ASP A 505 9.47 -0.94 -20.40
N LEU A 506 8.27 -1.40 -20.04
CA LEU A 506 8.08 -2.21 -18.83
C LEU A 506 8.79 -3.56 -18.92
N TRP A 507 8.74 -4.22 -20.07
CA TRP A 507 9.35 -5.52 -20.33
C TRP A 507 10.88 -5.46 -20.26
N ALA A 508 11.49 -4.46 -20.90
CA ALA A 508 12.93 -4.21 -20.86
C ALA A 508 13.45 -3.93 -19.44
N ARG A 509 12.56 -3.50 -18.53
CA ARG A 509 12.85 -3.22 -17.12
C ARG A 509 12.42 -4.36 -16.20
N SER A 510 11.92 -5.46 -16.75
CA SER A 510 11.47 -6.64 -16.01
C SER A 510 12.45 -7.78 -16.18
N ARG A 511 12.60 -8.62 -15.16
CA ARG A 511 13.38 -9.84 -15.24
C ARG A 511 12.48 -11.01 -15.61
N VAL A 512 12.81 -11.70 -16.70
CA VAL A 512 12.01 -12.82 -17.22
C VAL A 512 12.23 -14.05 -16.36
N LEU A 513 11.15 -14.74 -16.01
CA LEU A 513 11.19 -15.99 -15.26
C LEU A 513 11.73 -17.12 -16.16
N ALA A 514 12.80 -17.77 -15.72
CA ALA A 514 13.38 -18.94 -16.38
C ALA A 514 12.99 -20.20 -15.61
N CYS A 515 12.33 -21.14 -16.27
CA CYS A 515 11.85 -22.39 -15.68
C CYS A 515 12.59 -23.59 -16.27
N ALA A 516 12.84 -24.62 -15.45
CA ALA A 516 13.32 -25.90 -15.92
C ALA A 516 12.29 -26.59 -16.85
N PRO A 517 12.74 -27.40 -17.83
CA PRO A 517 11.84 -28.21 -18.65
C PRO A 517 10.93 -29.10 -17.79
N GLY A 518 9.68 -29.28 -18.24
CA GLY A 518 8.72 -30.14 -17.54
C GLY A 518 8.17 -29.56 -16.23
N VAL A 519 8.33 -28.25 -16.00
CA VAL A 519 7.72 -27.57 -14.84
C VAL A 519 6.21 -27.83 -14.76
N THR A 520 5.74 -28.08 -13.56
CA THR A 520 4.33 -28.36 -13.24
C THR A 520 3.78 -27.29 -12.31
N PRO A 521 2.45 -27.13 -12.19
CA PRO A 521 1.84 -26.16 -11.27
C PRO A 521 2.37 -26.25 -9.83
N ARG A 522 2.67 -27.47 -9.36
CA ARG A 522 3.18 -27.73 -8.00
C ARG A 522 4.67 -27.43 -7.83
N SER A 523 5.45 -27.43 -8.92
CA SER A 523 6.91 -27.27 -8.87
C SER A 523 7.40 -25.87 -9.28
N VAL A 524 6.52 -24.97 -9.76
CA VAL A 524 6.88 -23.63 -10.26
C VAL A 524 7.87 -22.89 -9.35
N ARG A 525 7.61 -22.80 -8.04
CA ARG A 525 8.49 -22.06 -7.12
C ARG A 525 9.88 -22.69 -6.97
N ALA A 526 9.99 -24.02 -7.08
CA ALA A 526 11.26 -24.73 -6.95
C ALA A 526 12.02 -24.87 -8.28
N ALA A 527 11.29 -24.89 -9.40
CA ALA A 527 11.83 -25.15 -10.73
C ALA A 527 12.03 -23.89 -11.58
N CYS A 528 11.55 -22.73 -11.12
CA CYS A 528 11.71 -21.45 -11.81
C CYS A 528 12.52 -20.47 -10.96
N GLN A 529 13.31 -19.65 -11.65
CA GLN A 529 14.10 -18.59 -11.05
C GLN A 529 14.05 -17.32 -11.91
N THR A 530 14.26 -16.18 -11.28
CA THR A 530 14.30 -14.89 -12.00
C THR A 530 15.57 -14.80 -12.84
N GLY A 531 15.42 -14.61 -14.16
CA GLY A 531 16.51 -14.55 -15.12
C GLY A 531 17.02 -13.13 -15.43
N GLY A 532 17.49 -12.96 -16.67
CA GLY A 532 17.94 -11.68 -17.22
C GLY A 532 16.81 -10.69 -17.45
N LEU A 533 17.16 -9.44 -17.79
CA LEU A 533 16.19 -8.45 -18.22
C LEU A 533 15.50 -8.89 -19.52
N GLY A 534 14.24 -8.52 -19.69
CA GLY A 534 13.48 -8.78 -20.90
C GLY A 534 14.08 -8.05 -22.10
N VAL A 535 13.94 -8.66 -23.27
CA VAL A 535 14.23 -8.03 -24.56
C VAL A 535 12.89 -7.87 -25.28
N PRO A 536 12.47 -6.64 -25.62
CA PRO A 536 11.19 -6.38 -26.28
C PRO A 536 11.29 -6.73 -27.77
N GLU A 537 11.15 -8.02 -28.08
CA GLU A 537 11.16 -8.54 -29.46
C GLU A 537 9.75 -8.96 -29.87
N HIS A 538 9.35 -8.67 -31.10
CA HIS A 538 8.03 -9.03 -31.62
C HIS A 538 8.18 -9.96 -32.84
N PRO A 539 8.45 -11.27 -32.63
CA PRO A 539 8.76 -12.18 -33.73
C PRO A 539 7.61 -12.31 -34.74
N GLN A 540 6.36 -12.07 -34.34
CA GLN A 540 5.18 -12.03 -35.22
C GLN A 540 5.00 -10.70 -35.97
N GLY A 541 5.95 -9.76 -35.85
CA GLY A 541 5.97 -8.49 -36.55
C GLY A 541 4.87 -7.50 -36.14
N THR A 542 4.25 -7.67 -34.97
CA THR A 542 3.23 -6.74 -34.42
C THR A 542 3.78 -5.33 -34.30
N ASP A 543 5.08 -5.19 -33.97
CA ASP A 543 5.81 -3.93 -33.91
C ASP A 543 5.93 -3.20 -35.27
N ARG A 544 5.76 -3.89 -36.39
CA ARG A 544 5.99 -3.35 -37.75
C ARG A 544 4.73 -3.21 -38.59
N GLN A 545 3.58 -3.63 -38.07
CA GLN A 545 2.33 -3.53 -38.80
C GLN A 545 1.98 -2.05 -39.08
N PRO A 546 1.53 -1.74 -40.33
CA PRO A 546 1.00 -0.42 -40.64
C PRO A 546 -0.15 -0.07 -39.71
N LEU A 547 -0.18 1.18 -39.28
CA LEU A 547 -1.30 1.68 -38.48
C LEU A 547 -2.54 1.75 -39.35
N THR A 548 -3.65 1.22 -38.84
CA THR A 548 -4.95 1.29 -39.50
C THR A 548 -5.92 2.10 -38.66
N ARG A 549 -6.74 2.90 -39.34
CA ARG A 549 -7.84 3.62 -38.72
C ARG A 549 -8.92 2.61 -38.32
N ALA A 550 -9.34 2.62 -37.06
CA ALA A 550 -10.40 1.76 -36.54
C ALA A 550 -11.72 2.50 -36.34
N GLY A 551 -11.68 3.83 -36.20
CA GLY A 551 -12.84 4.69 -35.98
C GLY A 551 -12.49 6.17 -36.10
N ASP A 552 -13.27 7.02 -35.44
CA ASP A 552 -13.16 8.47 -35.48
C ASP A 552 -12.87 9.12 -34.11
N VAL A 553 -12.77 8.33 -33.04
CA VAL A 553 -12.52 8.86 -31.70
C VAL A 553 -11.05 9.19 -31.50
N ARG A 554 -10.79 10.16 -30.62
CA ARG A 554 -9.45 10.46 -30.12
C ARG A 554 -9.18 9.76 -28.80
N ALA A 555 -7.97 9.20 -28.67
CA ALA A 555 -7.48 8.55 -27.47
C ALA A 555 -5.99 8.82 -27.28
N PHE A 556 -5.59 9.28 -26.11
CA PHE A 556 -4.23 9.68 -25.79
C PHE A 556 -3.63 8.71 -24.78
N SER A 557 -2.46 8.16 -25.11
CA SER A 557 -1.67 7.33 -24.23
C SER A 557 -0.91 8.18 -23.21
N LEU A 558 -1.24 8.02 -21.93
CA LEU A 558 -0.63 8.76 -20.82
C LEU A 558 0.22 7.82 -19.99
N TYR A 559 1.51 7.79 -20.27
CA TYR A 559 2.49 6.99 -19.54
C TYR A 559 3.37 7.85 -18.64
N ARG A 560 3.66 7.35 -17.45
CA ARG A 560 4.67 7.94 -16.58
C ARG A 560 5.49 6.89 -15.85
N ARG A 561 6.74 7.24 -15.57
CA ARG A 561 7.69 6.51 -14.74
C ARG A 561 8.79 7.45 -14.26
N GLU A 562 9.71 6.94 -13.44
CA GLU A 562 10.93 7.68 -13.12
C GLU A 562 11.66 8.11 -14.42
N GLY A 563 11.93 9.41 -14.53
CA GLY A 563 12.56 10.04 -15.71
C GLY A 563 11.62 10.31 -16.89
N PHE A 564 10.33 9.96 -16.83
CA PHE A 564 9.36 10.23 -17.90
C PHE A 564 7.99 10.58 -17.29
N SER A 565 7.63 11.86 -17.25
CA SER A 565 6.45 12.40 -16.54
C SER A 565 5.30 12.82 -17.47
N ALA A 566 5.20 12.26 -18.67
CA ALA A 566 4.24 12.73 -19.68
C ALA A 566 2.78 12.63 -19.19
N ALA A 567 2.40 11.57 -18.48
CA ALA A 567 1.05 11.47 -17.90
C ALA A 567 0.77 12.57 -16.87
N ASP A 568 1.73 12.84 -15.96
CA ASP A 568 1.61 13.88 -14.93
C ASP A 568 1.35 15.25 -15.57
N GLU A 569 2.12 15.58 -16.61
CA GLU A 569 2.01 16.84 -17.34
C GLU A 569 0.73 16.94 -18.16
N ALA A 570 0.32 15.86 -18.84
CA ALA A 570 -0.89 15.83 -19.65
C ALA A 570 -2.15 15.98 -18.80
N LEU A 571 -2.21 15.31 -17.64
CA LEU A 571 -3.31 15.45 -16.69
C LEU A 571 -3.38 16.87 -16.13
N VAL A 572 -2.25 17.47 -15.74
CA VAL A 572 -2.21 18.88 -15.32
C VAL A 572 -2.67 19.81 -16.43
N ALA A 573 -2.20 19.61 -17.67
CA ALA A 573 -2.60 20.41 -18.82
C ALA A 573 -4.11 20.30 -19.10
N ALA A 574 -4.69 19.11 -19.00
CA ALA A 574 -6.12 18.89 -19.15
C ALA A 574 -6.94 19.60 -18.05
N LEU A 575 -6.50 19.51 -16.79
CA LEU A 575 -7.13 20.24 -15.68
C LEU A 575 -7.00 21.76 -15.84
N ASP A 576 -5.89 22.26 -16.37
CA ASP A 576 -5.68 23.67 -16.68
C ASP A 576 -6.50 24.15 -17.89
N ALA A 577 -6.86 23.26 -18.81
CA ALA A 577 -7.71 23.55 -19.96
C ALA A 577 -9.21 23.44 -19.65
N ALA A 578 -9.60 22.88 -18.49
CA ALA A 578 -10.99 22.76 -18.06
C ALA A 578 -11.70 24.12 -17.99
N GLN A 579 -12.94 24.17 -18.49
CA GLN A 579 -13.75 25.39 -18.58
C GLN A 579 -15.05 25.32 -17.77
N GLY A 580 -15.60 24.13 -17.52
CA GLY A 580 -16.92 23.96 -16.93
C GLY A 580 -16.93 23.08 -15.69
N SER A 581 -16.46 21.83 -15.81
CA SER A 581 -16.62 20.84 -14.73
C SER A 581 -15.49 19.81 -14.67
N ILE A 582 -15.14 19.37 -13.47
CA ILE A 582 -14.23 18.26 -13.23
C ILE A 582 -14.90 17.28 -12.26
N GLU A 583 -15.04 16.02 -12.67
CA GLU A 583 -15.66 14.93 -11.89
C GLU A 583 -14.65 13.81 -11.67
N LEU A 584 -14.24 13.58 -10.42
CA LEU A 584 -13.16 12.64 -10.07
C LEU A 584 -13.67 11.49 -9.21
N LEU A 585 -13.41 10.25 -9.63
CA LEU A 585 -13.67 9.04 -8.88
C LEU A 585 -12.33 8.37 -8.56
N HIS A 586 -11.85 8.53 -7.32
CA HIS A 586 -10.48 8.17 -6.96
C HIS A 586 -10.37 7.45 -5.61
N VAL A 587 -9.56 6.40 -5.57
CA VAL A 587 -9.20 5.72 -4.32
C VAL A 587 -8.24 6.51 -3.43
N SER A 588 -7.36 7.31 -4.04
CA SER A 588 -6.32 8.04 -3.32
C SER A 588 -6.22 9.48 -3.80
N PHE A 589 -6.12 10.39 -2.83
CA PHE A 589 -6.22 11.84 -2.95
C PHE A 589 -5.35 12.48 -1.86
N SER A 590 -4.01 12.41 -2.02
CA SER A 590 -3.08 12.77 -0.95
C SER A 590 -2.24 14.01 -1.25
N MET A 591 -1.57 14.49 -0.21
CA MET A 591 -0.50 15.49 -0.31
C MET A 591 0.85 14.79 -0.54
N ASN A 592 1.94 15.55 -0.58
CA ASN A 592 3.29 14.97 -0.49
C ASN A 592 3.42 14.07 0.76
N VAL A 593 4.22 13.00 0.69
CA VAL A 593 4.46 12.06 1.82
C VAL A 593 4.86 12.73 3.14
N ARG A 594 5.49 13.92 3.11
CA ARG A 594 5.77 14.73 4.31
C ARG A 594 4.51 15.04 5.12
N CYS A 595 3.38 15.19 4.45
CA CYS A 595 2.08 15.46 5.06
C CYS A 595 1.46 14.25 5.74
N ASN A 596 1.85 13.04 5.39
CA ASN A 596 1.37 11.84 6.09
C ASN A 596 1.87 11.79 7.54
N LEU A 597 2.99 12.46 7.84
CA LEU A 597 3.49 12.60 9.21
C LEU A 597 2.81 13.76 9.95
N ALA A 598 2.08 14.62 9.25
CA ALA A 598 1.36 15.76 9.80
C ALA A 598 -0.03 15.39 10.36
N LEU A 599 -0.30 14.09 10.58
CA LEU A 599 -1.55 13.60 11.18
C LEU A 599 -1.93 14.27 12.49
N LEU A 600 -0.93 14.71 13.26
CA LEU A 600 -1.13 15.38 14.54
C LEU A 600 -1.29 16.90 14.39
N ASN A 601 -0.92 17.47 13.25
CA ASN A 601 -1.06 18.89 12.95
C ASN A 601 -1.07 19.15 11.42
N PRO A 602 -2.24 19.11 10.77
CA PRO A 602 -2.38 19.33 9.33
C PRO A 602 -1.97 20.73 8.87
N ARG A 603 -1.80 21.70 9.79
CA ARG A 603 -1.26 23.03 9.47
C ARG A 603 0.22 22.97 9.09
N LEU A 604 0.90 21.86 9.35
CA LEU A 604 2.27 21.61 8.85
C LEU A 604 2.30 21.35 7.33
N CYS A 605 1.15 21.10 6.71
CA CYS A 605 1.02 20.98 5.26
C CYS A 605 0.67 22.32 4.64
N THR A 606 1.58 22.82 3.80
CA THR A 606 1.45 24.08 3.09
C THR A 606 1.12 23.87 1.61
N GLU A 607 0.79 24.94 0.88
CA GLU A 607 0.65 24.89 -0.59
C GLU A 607 1.92 24.37 -1.27
N GLY A 608 3.10 24.60 -0.67
CA GLY A 608 4.38 24.06 -1.15
C GLY A 608 4.46 22.53 -1.13
N ASP A 609 3.65 21.88 -0.30
CA ASP A 609 3.55 20.42 -0.18
C ASP A 609 2.46 19.82 -1.08
N ALA A 610 1.68 20.65 -1.78
CA ALA A 610 0.65 20.21 -2.70
C ALA A 610 1.26 19.49 -3.90
N LEU A 611 0.57 18.45 -4.38
CA LEU A 611 0.94 17.77 -5.62
C LEU A 611 0.51 18.61 -6.84
N PRO A 612 1.13 18.43 -8.02
CA PRO A 612 0.83 19.24 -9.21
C PRO A 612 -0.65 19.26 -9.61
N TRP A 613 -1.34 18.12 -9.52
CA TRP A 613 -2.78 18.02 -9.81
C TRP A 613 -3.64 18.87 -8.85
N MET A 614 -3.26 18.95 -7.57
CA MET A 614 -4.03 19.72 -6.58
C MET A 614 -3.92 21.22 -6.86
N ARG A 615 -2.73 21.69 -7.24
CA ARG A 615 -2.55 23.07 -7.71
C ARG A 615 -3.35 23.35 -8.99
N ALA A 616 -3.44 22.38 -9.90
CA ALA A 616 -4.26 22.51 -11.11
C ALA A 616 -5.76 22.61 -10.78
N LEU A 617 -6.26 21.85 -9.79
CA LEU A 617 -7.64 21.98 -9.30
C LEU A 617 -7.91 23.37 -8.71
N VAL A 618 -7.00 23.92 -7.90
CA VAL A 618 -7.15 25.29 -7.37
C VAL A 618 -7.21 26.32 -8.51
N ARG A 619 -6.34 26.19 -9.53
CA ARG A 619 -6.39 27.05 -10.71
C ARG A 619 -7.68 26.89 -11.50
N ALA A 620 -8.21 25.68 -11.64
CA ALA A 620 -9.49 25.43 -12.30
C ALA A 620 -10.65 26.09 -11.53
N ALA A 621 -10.71 25.93 -10.21
CA ALA A 621 -11.71 26.58 -9.37
C ALA A 621 -11.64 28.12 -9.49
N ALA A 622 -10.45 28.70 -9.55
CA ALA A 622 -10.24 30.13 -9.75
C ALA A 622 -10.76 30.63 -11.10
N ARG A 623 -10.82 29.78 -12.13
CA ARG A 623 -11.44 30.06 -13.43
C ARG A 623 -12.96 29.83 -13.44
N GLY A 624 -13.55 29.43 -12.31
CA GLY A 624 -14.99 29.17 -12.17
C GLY A 624 -15.42 27.73 -12.46
N VAL A 625 -14.48 26.80 -12.66
CA VAL A 625 -14.77 25.38 -12.91
C VAL A 625 -15.38 24.74 -11.66
N GLN A 626 -16.46 23.98 -11.81
CA GLN A 626 -17.05 23.19 -10.73
C GLN A 626 -16.30 21.86 -10.56
N ILE A 627 -15.89 21.53 -9.34
CA ILE A 627 -15.14 20.32 -9.03
C ILE A 627 -15.97 19.43 -8.10
N ARG A 628 -16.14 18.17 -8.50
CA ARG A 628 -16.84 17.13 -7.73
C ARG A 628 -15.95 15.92 -7.59
N VAL A 629 -15.80 15.41 -6.36
CA VAL A 629 -14.90 14.28 -6.09
C VAL A 629 -15.60 13.23 -5.24
N ILE A 630 -15.54 11.96 -5.65
CA ILE A 630 -15.91 10.80 -4.83
C ILE A 630 -14.63 10.07 -4.43
N LEU A 631 -14.44 9.89 -3.12
CA LEU A 631 -13.20 9.36 -2.53
C LEU A 631 -13.43 8.10 -1.71
N HIS A 632 -12.41 7.25 -1.63
CA HIS A 632 -12.39 6.15 -0.67
C HIS A 632 -12.24 6.69 0.76
N GLU A 633 -13.05 6.20 1.70
CA GLU A 633 -13.07 6.69 3.07
C GLU A 633 -12.16 5.91 4.03
N HIS A 634 -11.89 4.64 3.73
CA HIS A 634 -11.40 3.70 4.74
C HIS A 634 -9.90 3.43 4.63
N SER A 635 -9.35 2.69 5.60
CA SER A 635 -7.92 2.31 5.70
C SER A 635 -6.95 3.50 5.77
N LEU A 636 -5.65 3.23 5.63
CA LEU A 636 -4.62 4.27 5.57
C LEU A 636 -4.84 5.23 4.39
N LEU A 637 -5.38 4.74 3.26
CA LEU A 637 -5.68 5.59 2.10
C LEU A 637 -6.76 6.62 2.43
N GLY A 638 -7.79 6.23 3.17
CA GLY A 638 -8.85 7.12 3.64
C GLY A 638 -8.34 8.21 4.59
N LEU A 639 -7.31 7.90 5.37
CA LEU A 639 -6.65 8.88 6.22
C LEU A 639 -5.87 9.91 5.40
N GLU A 640 -5.11 9.46 4.41
CA GLU A 640 -4.39 10.33 3.48
C GLU A 640 -5.35 11.20 2.65
N ASN A 641 -6.50 10.63 2.26
CA ASN A 641 -7.59 11.34 1.57
C ASN A 641 -8.15 12.48 2.42
N ARG A 642 -8.35 12.26 3.72
CA ARG A 642 -8.80 13.31 4.65
C ARG A 642 -7.79 14.45 4.75
N ILE A 643 -6.48 14.15 4.80
CA ILE A 643 -5.43 15.17 4.81
C ILE A 643 -5.41 15.99 3.51
N GLY A 644 -5.46 15.31 2.37
CA GLY A 644 -5.52 15.96 1.05
C GLY A 644 -6.75 16.84 0.90
N LEU A 645 -7.92 16.32 1.31
CA LEU A 645 -9.18 17.03 1.27
C LEU A 645 -9.18 18.26 2.19
N ALA A 646 -8.68 18.13 3.41
CA ALA A 646 -8.57 19.24 4.36
C ALA A 646 -7.66 20.35 3.82
N SER A 647 -6.53 19.97 3.21
CA SER A 647 -5.57 20.91 2.63
C SER A 647 -6.18 21.66 1.43
N LEU A 648 -6.82 20.94 0.51
CA LEU A 648 -7.46 21.57 -0.65
C LEU A 648 -8.63 22.48 -0.24
N ARG A 649 -9.51 22.03 0.67
CA ARG A 649 -10.64 22.84 1.15
C ARG A 649 -10.17 24.14 1.82
N ARG A 650 -9.13 24.06 2.66
CA ARG A 650 -8.54 25.25 3.29
C ARG A 650 -7.98 26.22 2.26
N GLU A 651 -7.27 25.71 1.25
CA GLU A 651 -6.71 26.53 0.18
C GLU A 651 -7.80 27.23 -0.64
N LEU A 652 -8.86 26.49 -1.00
CA LEU A 652 -10.00 27.06 -1.70
C LEU A 652 -10.75 28.09 -0.84
N ALA A 653 -10.96 27.80 0.45
CA ALA A 653 -11.61 28.73 1.37
C ALA A 653 -10.83 30.03 1.54
N ALA A 654 -9.50 29.96 1.68
CA ALA A 654 -8.63 31.12 1.76
C ALA A 654 -8.72 32.04 0.53
N ARG A 655 -9.13 31.49 -0.62
CA ARG A 655 -9.33 32.22 -1.89
C ARG A 655 -10.80 32.58 -2.17
N GLY A 656 -11.74 32.28 -1.25
CA GLY A 656 -13.17 32.48 -1.48
C GLY A 656 -13.78 31.54 -2.53
N LEU A 657 -13.15 30.38 -2.78
CA LEU A 657 -13.51 29.42 -3.83
C LEU A 657 -14.26 28.19 -3.30
N SER A 658 -14.68 28.16 -2.04
CA SER A 658 -15.33 26.98 -1.42
C SER A 658 -16.55 26.48 -2.20
N GLY A 659 -17.34 27.38 -2.80
CA GLY A 659 -18.51 27.02 -3.60
C GLY A 659 -18.20 26.28 -4.91
N ARG A 660 -16.93 26.19 -5.31
CA ARG A 660 -16.48 25.51 -6.54
C ARG A 660 -16.09 24.06 -6.32
N PHE A 661 -16.14 23.55 -5.09
CA PHE A 661 -15.63 22.23 -4.77
C PHE A 661 -16.55 21.48 -3.81
N GLU A 662 -16.99 20.29 -4.22
CA GLU A 662 -17.72 19.35 -3.38
C GLU A 662 -17.01 17.99 -3.39
N ALA A 663 -16.97 17.34 -2.24
CA ALA A 663 -16.41 16.01 -2.10
C ALA A 663 -17.36 15.12 -1.28
N ARG A 664 -17.43 13.85 -1.67
CA ARG A 664 -18.27 12.81 -1.06
C ARG A 664 -17.46 11.53 -0.82
N TRP A 665 -17.84 10.78 0.21
CA TRP A 665 -17.27 9.45 0.45
C TRP A 665 -17.98 8.43 -0.43
N SER A 666 -17.23 7.49 -1.00
CA SER A 666 -17.79 6.42 -1.83
C SER A 666 -18.78 5.59 -1.01
N PRO A 667 -19.96 5.25 -1.55
CA PRO A 667 -20.97 4.45 -0.83
C PRO A 667 -20.54 2.97 -0.63
N GLY A 668 -19.37 2.59 -1.16
CA GLY A 668 -18.79 1.25 -0.99
C GLY A 668 -17.31 1.21 -1.35
N PRO A 669 -16.70 0.02 -1.37
CA PRO A 669 -15.30 -0.18 -1.73
C PRO A 669 -14.96 0.45 -3.08
N LEU A 670 -13.87 1.24 -3.12
CA LEU A 670 -13.47 2.00 -4.29
C LEU A 670 -11.98 1.83 -4.56
N HIS A 671 -11.64 1.48 -5.79
CA HIS A 671 -10.27 1.44 -6.28
C HIS A 671 -10.07 2.21 -7.60
N ALA A 672 -11.10 2.86 -8.14
CA ALA A 672 -10.99 3.59 -9.40
C ALA A 672 -9.94 4.71 -9.37
N LYS A 673 -9.39 5.01 -10.55
CA LYS A 673 -8.58 6.19 -10.85
C LYS A 673 -9.08 6.82 -12.16
N ALA A 674 -10.19 7.53 -12.07
CA ALA A 674 -10.87 8.07 -13.23
C ALA A 674 -11.32 9.51 -13.01
N GLY A 675 -11.36 10.25 -14.11
CA GLY A 675 -11.78 11.64 -14.11
C GLY A 675 -12.41 12.07 -15.42
N LEU A 676 -13.50 12.83 -15.35
CA LEU A 676 -14.19 13.41 -16.51
C LEU A 676 -14.10 14.94 -16.46
N ILE A 677 -13.53 15.53 -17.52
CA ILE A 677 -13.30 16.97 -17.65
C ILE A 677 -14.24 17.54 -18.72
N ASP A 678 -14.96 18.59 -18.35
CA ASP A 678 -16.02 19.27 -19.11
C ASP A 678 -17.04 18.32 -19.75
N ARG A 679 -17.30 17.18 -19.11
CA ARG A 679 -18.16 16.10 -19.63
C ARG A 679 -17.74 15.56 -21.01
N ARG A 680 -16.48 15.75 -21.40
CA ARG A 680 -15.97 15.45 -22.74
C ARG A 680 -14.72 14.58 -22.71
N LEU A 681 -13.71 14.96 -21.93
CA LEU A 681 -12.45 14.20 -21.84
C LEU A 681 -12.49 13.29 -20.62
N LEU A 682 -12.61 11.98 -20.86
CA LEU A 682 -12.54 10.95 -19.84
C LEU A 682 -11.11 10.44 -19.70
N THR A 683 -10.63 10.29 -18.47
CA THR A 683 -9.37 9.63 -18.12
C THR A 683 -9.66 8.38 -17.29
N VAL A 684 -9.06 7.26 -17.64
CA VAL A 684 -9.14 5.99 -16.88
C VAL A 684 -7.79 5.28 -16.94
N GLY A 685 -7.34 4.78 -15.81
CA GLY A 685 -6.21 3.87 -15.76
C GLY A 685 -5.70 3.62 -14.35
N SER A 686 -4.39 3.59 -14.20
CA SER A 686 -3.72 3.18 -12.97
C SER A 686 -3.21 4.33 -12.10
N GLN A 687 -3.08 5.54 -12.66
CA GLN A 687 -2.46 6.68 -11.98
C GLN A 687 -3.33 7.25 -10.84
N ASN A 688 -2.88 7.07 -9.60
CA ASN A 688 -3.54 7.63 -8.43
C ASN A 688 -3.26 9.14 -8.29
N LEU A 689 -4.17 9.90 -7.63
CA LEU A 689 -3.91 11.27 -7.19
C LEU A 689 -3.15 11.26 -5.84
N HIS A 690 -2.04 10.52 -5.82
CA HIS A 690 -1.29 10.15 -4.61
C HIS A 690 0.21 10.43 -4.78
N TYR A 691 0.95 10.75 -3.72
CA TYR A 691 2.39 11.04 -3.82
C TYR A 691 3.19 9.87 -4.42
N SER A 692 2.71 8.64 -4.24
CA SER A 692 3.36 7.47 -4.84
C SER A 692 3.36 7.53 -6.36
N SER A 693 2.41 8.21 -7.00
CA SER A 693 2.38 8.36 -8.47
C SER A 693 3.02 9.67 -8.94
N TRP A 694 2.95 10.76 -8.17
CA TRP A 694 3.29 12.12 -8.65
C TRP A 694 4.67 12.66 -8.24
N THR A 695 5.48 11.86 -7.55
CA THR A 695 6.85 12.27 -7.19
C THR A 695 7.84 11.93 -8.31
N PRO A 696 9.06 12.51 -8.31
CA PRO A 696 10.09 12.15 -9.29
C PRO A 696 10.40 10.64 -9.35
N ARG A 697 10.26 9.97 -8.20
CA ARG A 697 10.39 8.51 -8.04
C ARG A 697 9.03 7.80 -7.93
N GLY A 698 8.00 8.39 -8.52
CA GLY A 698 6.67 7.80 -8.46
C GLY A 698 6.63 6.46 -9.20
N LEU A 699 5.60 5.68 -8.93
CA LEU A 699 5.28 4.41 -9.58
C LEU A 699 5.19 4.59 -11.10
N ASN A 700 5.44 3.51 -11.84
CA ASN A 700 5.13 3.51 -13.26
C ASN A 700 3.62 3.38 -13.41
N GLU A 701 2.99 4.28 -14.14
CA GLU A 701 1.54 4.32 -14.30
C GLU A 701 1.17 4.45 -15.77
N TYR A 702 0.02 3.89 -16.11
CA TYR A 702 -0.57 4.00 -17.43
C TYR A 702 -2.04 4.39 -17.35
N THR A 703 -2.39 5.43 -18.08
CA THR A 703 -3.73 6.00 -18.17
C THR A 703 -4.03 6.29 -19.64
N VAL A 704 -5.29 6.18 -20.04
CA VAL A 704 -5.73 6.71 -21.33
C VAL A 704 -6.72 7.84 -21.11
N ALA A 705 -6.57 8.91 -21.89
CA ALA A 705 -7.56 9.97 -22.02
C ALA A 705 -8.31 9.81 -23.34
N THR A 706 -9.63 9.94 -23.37
CA THR A 706 -10.43 9.84 -24.60
C THR A 706 -11.59 10.82 -24.61
N THR A 707 -11.92 11.32 -25.80
CA THR A 707 -13.10 12.15 -26.07
C THR A 707 -14.25 11.37 -26.70
N ALA A 708 -14.20 10.03 -26.66
CA ALA A 708 -15.28 9.18 -27.12
C ALA A 708 -16.59 9.52 -26.39
N PRO A 709 -17.63 10.03 -27.09
CA PRO A 709 -18.85 10.51 -26.43
C PRO A 709 -19.57 9.43 -25.63
N ALA A 710 -19.56 8.19 -26.12
CA ALA A 710 -20.16 7.05 -25.43
C ALA A 710 -19.45 6.74 -24.09
N ALA A 711 -18.12 6.85 -24.06
CA ALA A 711 -17.34 6.62 -22.83
C ALA A 711 -17.61 7.73 -21.80
N ALA A 712 -17.60 8.99 -22.23
CA ALA A 712 -17.91 10.14 -21.38
C ALA A 712 -19.34 10.07 -20.83
N ALA A 713 -20.32 9.71 -21.65
CA ALA A 713 -21.70 9.56 -21.23
C ALA A 713 -21.91 8.42 -20.23
N GLU A 714 -21.27 7.27 -20.45
CA GLU A 714 -21.32 6.13 -19.51
C GLU A 714 -20.69 6.48 -18.16
N TYR A 715 -19.50 7.09 -18.15
CA TYR A 715 -18.88 7.57 -16.91
C TYR A 715 -19.76 8.60 -16.20
N ALA A 716 -20.34 9.57 -16.92
CA ALA A 716 -21.17 10.59 -16.32
C ALA A 716 -22.42 10.01 -15.63
N ARG A 717 -23.02 8.94 -16.18
CA ARG A 717 -24.12 8.21 -15.52
C ARG A 717 -23.63 7.48 -14.28
N LEU A 718 -22.50 6.78 -14.37
CA LEU A 718 -21.90 6.10 -13.22
C LEU A 718 -21.60 7.09 -12.08
N PHE A 719 -20.93 8.20 -12.39
CA PHE A 719 -20.59 9.22 -11.43
C PHE A 719 -21.84 9.83 -10.81
N GLY A 720 -22.86 10.18 -11.61
CA GLY A 720 -24.13 10.69 -11.11
C GLY A 720 -24.85 9.72 -10.17
N TRP A 721 -24.94 8.44 -10.57
CA TRP A 721 -25.56 7.39 -9.75
C TRP A 721 -24.83 7.19 -8.42
N LEU A 722 -23.49 7.16 -8.42
CA LEU A 722 -22.70 7.09 -7.19
C LEU A 722 -22.85 8.36 -6.36
N TRP A 723 -22.86 9.53 -7.00
CA TRP A 723 -22.96 10.82 -6.33
C TRP A 723 -24.24 10.94 -5.51
N GLU A 724 -25.37 10.48 -6.04
CA GLU A 724 -26.67 10.49 -5.35
C GLU A 724 -26.67 9.64 -4.07
N GLN A 725 -25.89 8.56 -4.04
CA GLN A 725 -25.78 7.66 -2.88
C GLN A 725 -24.66 8.04 -1.92
N ALA A 726 -23.64 8.73 -2.43
CA ALA A 726 -22.44 9.08 -1.69
C ALA A 726 -22.77 10.11 -0.59
N PRO A 727 -22.45 9.86 0.69
CA PRO A 727 -22.59 10.86 1.73
C PRO A 727 -21.54 11.98 1.57
N PRO A 728 -21.82 13.21 2.03
CA PRO A 728 -20.83 14.28 2.08
C PRO A 728 -19.52 13.81 2.74
N ALA A 729 -18.37 14.23 2.19
CA ALA A 729 -17.08 13.91 2.76
C ALA A 729 -16.81 14.82 3.97
N GLU A 730 -17.46 14.55 5.09
CA GLU A 730 -17.28 15.30 6.32
C GLU A 730 -15.88 15.07 6.90
N LEU A 731 -15.25 16.15 7.35
CA LEU A 731 -13.93 16.11 7.95
C LEU A 731 -14.06 16.44 9.45
N PRO A 732 -13.38 15.69 10.33
CA PRO A 732 -13.24 16.07 11.73
C PRO A 732 -12.80 17.53 11.91
N GLY A 733 -13.40 18.25 12.86
CA GLY A 733 -13.19 19.70 13.03
C GLY A 733 -11.73 20.15 13.22
N TRP A 734 -10.91 19.32 13.87
CA TRP A 734 -9.48 19.59 14.05
C TRP A 734 -8.69 19.55 12.73
N LEU A 735 -9.13 18.80 11.71
CA LEU A 735 -8.50 18.80 10.38
C LEU A 735 -8.76 20.10 9.61
N LEU A 736 -9.94 20.69 9.82
CA LEU A 736 -10.34 21.96 9.21
C LEU A 736 -9.67 23.16 9.89
N GLY A 737 -8.98 22.95 11.02
CA GLY A 737 -8.30 24.00 11.76
C GLY A 737 -9.24 24.87 12.59
N GLY A 738 -10.43 24.36 12.92
CA GLY A 738 -11.44 25.02 13.76
C GLY A 738 -10.95 25.22 15.19
N GLY A 739 -10.41 26.40 15.41
CA GLY A 739 -10.08 26.99 16.70
C GLY A 739 -10.04 28.49 16.44
N GLU A 740 -11.23 29.09 16.39
CA GLU A 740 -11.42 30.47 16.83
C GLU A 740 -11.24 30.55 18.35
#